data_AF-A0A6B2Z4Q6-F1
#
_entry.id   AF-A0A6B2Z4Q6-F1
#
_cell.length_a   1.000
_cell.length_b   1.000
_cell.length_c   1.000
_cell.angle_alpha   90.00
_cell.angle_beta   90.00
_cell.angle_gamma   90.00
#
_symmetry.space_group_name_H-M   'P 1'
#
loop_
_entity.id
_entity.type
_entity.pdbx_description
1 polymer ?
#
loop_
_entity_poly.entity_id
_entity_poly.type
_entity_poly.pdbx_seq_one_letter_code
_entity_poly.pdbx_strand_id
1 'polypeptide(L)'
;MLKYEDIIDAPLGKLKEAADDWSEMVTKLQRLAEVANDGMKVKAEKAEWDGVNAGVTKGFIGKTAKEFKDAVAEAKGVKLILEDAHTAFKRAKDDLVNIRDVEGRAAGIHVDAKGKVTPRRPLEEDVTARHDPDYPEALRKQKEAVDSWQKKIDLIVDNCNDTDVAFKNALEANVTEGKDFSSPKYKNLDQEEAARAADLARKGRDLTHAQLQALNELLRDNAKSPEFAKSFYEKLGPEKALAFFGQLATDTHEGVNTDEERLKDVQALQKNLGLNLATASQDKAFTAEWGPELRKMGTQQIPLSKYDTGSAPYGYQLLGGIMRYGNYDAKFLNPIAEHVAQLHQKDPYRFAGNKQVNGFLDNPYNPSGKNGSGYDPTTAMLEALGNSPDAAKKFFTDDPTAYNEDGTVNRGATADLGKMKAEATDNDLGEKREVAIDNYLDFFGNEKWESFPDSNSNDPDKLVPTLQYMPDALGRALEAATLGYPAGEPDASVKQDTDNAAIMQKVMEKYGADAGLLKHQEGLADSMGVMGAGYIDDINWALDKGDVNSVFAPTKNIEGHIPFGDDGDKARSNARQFLSALGQHPDAYATLSAAEQAYTRSVLETHVGPDGTIDSDAARSTVRVGAVVQGMLDQSRADQVQADNMKKHEDYEKAVAERAGWVEFGAGVGIAAGVAFLPATAAVGAAAVLIPLATDTASGAAEQVIGQVVGDISDNSVDKSKEKAEQLTREEWNSIYRSGESMAEAPMEDFLALHAAKEDSKLREDLKESMLLGYGVGNERENQQGVDPEAG
;
A
#
# COMPACT_ATOMS: atom_id res chain seq x y z
N MET A 1 27.78 20.99 6.87
CA MET A 1 26.53 20.85 6.10
C MET A 1 26.73 21.58 4.79
N LEU A 2 26.56 20.88 3.67
CA LEU A 2 26.68 21.45 2.34
C LEU A 2 25.54 22.43 2.05
N LYS A 3 25.78 23.38 1.15
CA LYS A 3 24.77 24.28 0.59
C LYS A 3 24.56 23.99 -0.90
N TYR A 4 23.47 24.52 -1.45
CA TYR A 4 23.17 24.42 -2.87
C TYR A 4 24.35 24.86 -3.77
N GLU A 5 24.98 26.00 -3.47
CA GLU A 5 26.11 26.50 -4.22
C GLU A 5 27.34 25.58 -4.14
N ASP A 6 27.56 24.90 -3.01
CA ASP A 6 28.69 23.97 -2.84
C ASP A 6 28.57 22.78 -3.81
N ILE A 7 27.35 22.30 -4.06
CA ILE A 7 27.07 21.17 -4.97
C ILE A 7 27.15 21.63 -6.43
N ILE A 8 26.55 22.78 -6.76
CA ILE A 8 26.57 23.32 -8.13
C ILE A 8 28.00 23.63 -8.58
N ASP A 9 28.83 24.18 -7.69
CA ASP A 9 30.21 24.57 -8.01
C ASP A 9 31.23 23.46 -7.76
N ALA A 10 30.80 22.28 -7.29
CA ALA A 10 31.67 21.15 -7.00
C ALA A 10 32.54 20.78 -8.22
N PRO A 11 33.88 20.61 -8.04
CA PRO A 11 34.81 20.31 -9.12
C PRO A 11 34.82 18.82 -9.46
N LEU A 12 33.66 18.27 -9.88
CA LEU A 12 33.46 16.83 -10.12
C LEU A 12 34.44 16.24 -11.15
N GLY A 13 34.92 17.04 -12.10
CA GLY A 13 35.95 16.62 -13.04
C GLY A 13 37.25 16.17 -12.36
N LYS A 14 37.67 16.85 -11.28
CA LYS A 14 38.88 16.46 -10.52
C LYS A 14 38.66 15.19 -9.72
N LEU A 15 37.45 14.99 -9.18
CA LEU A 15 37.10 13.75 -8.49
C LEU A 15 37.11 12.57 -9.46
N LYS A 16 36.62 12.77 -10.69
CA LYS A 16 36.69 11.78 -11.77
C LYS A 16 38.13 11.44 -12.15
N GLU A 17 38.99 12.45 -12.32
CA GLU A 17 40.42 12.25 -12.59
C GLU A 17 41.09 11.43 -11.49
N ALA A 18 40.80 11.73 -10.21
CA ALA A 18 41.31 10.95 -9.10
C ALA A 18 40.85 9.47 -9.14
N ALA A 19 39.57 9.22 -9.46
CA ALA A 19 39.05 7.87 -9.62
C ALA A 19 39.73 7.11 -10.78
N ASP A 20 40.04 7.81 -11.88
CA ASP A 20 40.76 7.26 -13.04
C ASP A 20 42.22 6.93 -12.69
N ASP A 21 42.90 7.80 -11.96
CA ASP A 21 44.27 7.57 -11.49
C ASP A 21 44.34 6.35 -10.56
N TRP A 22 43.39 6.21 -9.63
CA TRP A 22 43.29 5.01 -8.78
C TRP A 22 42.96 3.76 -9.59
N SER A 23 42.18 3.87 -10.66
CA SER A 23 41.93 2.76 -11.58
C SER A 23 43.21 2.31 -12.29
N GLU A 24 44.07 3.26 -12.68
CA GLU A 24 45.38 2.95 -13.24
C GLU A 24 46.30 2.32 -12.18
N MET A 25 46.27 2.82 -10.94
CA MET A 25 47.05 2.26 -9.82
C MET A 25 46.71 0.81 -9.54
N VAL A 26 45.41 0.47 -9.51
CA VAL A 26 44.94 -0.92 -9.37
C VAL A 26 45.57 -1.81 -10.43
N THR A 27 45.58 -1.37 -11.70
CA THR A 27 46.16 -2.13 -12.82
C THR A 27 47.67 -2.34 -12.62
N LYS A 28 48.39 -1.31 -12.20
CA LYS A 28 49.84 -1.37 -11.92
C LYS A 28 50.14 -2.33 -10.76
N LEU A 29 49.39 -2.23 -9.67
CA LEU A 29 49.54 -3.11 -8.49
C LEU A 29 49.19 -4.56 -8.81
N GLN A 30 48.18 -4.81 -9.64
CA GLN A 30 47.82 -6.16 -10.09
C GLN A 30 48.99 -6.84 -10.80
N ARG A 31 49.65 -6.12 -11.71
CA ARG A 31 50.84 -6.63 -12.39
C ARG A 31 51.97 -6.96 -11.40
N LEU A 32 52.18 -6.14 -10.38
CA LEU A 32 53.18 -6.41 -9.34
C LEU A 32 52.80 -7.62 -8.47
N ALA A 33 51.52 -7.76 -8.13
CA ALA A 33 51.01 -8.91 -7.37
C ALA A 33 51.18 -10.23 -8.14
N GLU A 34 50.92 -10.23 -9.46
CA GLU A 34 51.17 -11.37 -10.34
C GLU A 34 52.66 -11.72 -10.38
N VAL A 35 53.54 -10.73 -10.56
CA VAL A 35 55.00 -10.94 -10.53
C VAL A 35 55.45 -11.48 -9.17
N ALA A 36 54.90 -10.99 -8.06
CA ALA A 36 55.26 -11.47 -6.73
C ALA A 36 54.78 -12.90 -6.48
N ASN A 37 53.58 -13.24 -6.92
CA ASN A 37 53.04 -14.58 -6.78
C ASN A 37 53.78 -15.58 -7.69
N ASP A 38 53.79 -15.34 -8.99
CA ASP A 38 54.27 -16.32 -9.97
C ASP A 38 55.79 -16.27 -10.13
N GLY A 39 56.37 -15.08 -10.05
CA GLY A 39 57.79 -14.83 -10.22
C GLY A 39 58.62 -15.14 -8.97
N MET A 40 58.07 -14.92 -7.77
CA MET A 40 58.78 -15.14 -6.51
C MET A 40 58.22 -16.34 -5.72
N LYS A 41 56.96 -16.28 -5.26
CA LYS A 41 56.38 -17.27 -4.35
C LYS A 41 56.35 -18.67 -4.96
N VAL A 42 55.72 -18.84 -6.11
CA VAL A 42 55.59 -20.14 -6.78
C VAL A 42 56.97 -20.74 -7.13
N LYS A 43 57.94 -19.91 -7.53
CA LYS A 43 59.30 -20.39 -7.82
C LYS A 43 60.05 -20.78 -6.54
N ALA A 44 59.92 -20.01 -5.47
CA ALA A 44 60.54 -20.32 -4.18
C ALA A 44 59.95 -21.62 -3.58
N GLU A 45 58.64 -21.84 -3.72
CA GLU A 45 57.98 -23.08 -3.31
C GLU A 45 58.50 -24.29 -4.09
N LYS A 46 58.70 -24.15 -5.42
CA LYS A 46 59.22 -25.21 -6.31
C LYS A 46 60.73 -25.46 -6.19
N ALA A 47 61.49 -24.55 -5.63
CA ALA A 47 62.94 -24.71 -5.50
C ALA A 47 63.28 -25.84 -4.51
N GLU A 48 64.17 -26.74 -4.95
CA GLU A 48 64.73 -27.84 -4.15
C GLU A 48 65.79 -27.32 -3.17
N TRP A 49 65.33 -26.53 -2.21
CA TRP A 49 66.14 -25.95 -1.16
C TRP A 49 65.46 -26.15 0.20
N ASP A 50 66.22 -26.66 1.16
CA ASP A 50 65.77 -27.08 2.49
C ASP A 50 66.72 -26.59 3.61
N GLY A 51 66.21 -26.59 4.85
CA GLY A 51 66.88 -26.09 6.05
C GLY A 51 66.22 -24.84 6.65
N VAL A 52 66.71 -24.38 7.80
CA VAL A 52 66.11 -23.26 8.57
C VAL A 52 65.96 -21.98 7.73
N ASN A 53 66.97 -21.65 6.92
CA ASN A 53 66.92 -20.48 6.04
C ASN A 53 65.82 -20.61 4.96
N ALA A 54 65.58 -21.82 4.44
CA ALA A 54 64.52 -22.06 3.47
C ALA A 54 63.13 -21.79 4.06
N GLY A 55 62.89 -22.25 5.29
CA GLY A 55 61.64 -21.98 6.01
C GLY A 55 61.38 -20.49 6.22
N VAL A 56 62.40 -19.74 6.68
CA VAL A 56 62.29 -18.29 6.90
C VAL A 56 62.07 -17.53 5.59
N THR A 57 62.87 -17.79 4.56
CA THR A 57 62.79 -17.07 3.28
C THR A 57 61.50 -17.38 2.52
N LYS A 58 61.09 -18.66 2.42
CA LYS A 58 59.82 -19.03 1.75
C LYS A 58 58.62 -18.38 2.46
N GLY A 59 58.62 -18.38 3.81
CA GLY A 59 57.61 -17.69 4.60
C GLY A 59 57.58 -16.17 4.37
N PHE A 60 58.75 -15.54 4.32
CA PHE A 60 58.88 -14.10 4.00
C PHE A 60 58.34 -13.76 2.61
N ILE A 61 58.74 -14.51 1.58
CA ILE A 61 58.26 -14.32 0.19
C ILE A 61 56.74 -14.50 0.12
N GLY A 62 56.20 -15.50 0.81
CA GLY A 62 54.76 -15.74 0.90
C GLY A 62 54.02 -14.53 1.49
N LYS A 63 54.55 -13.93 2.55
CA LYS A 63 54.02 -12.69 3.13
C LYS A 63 54.13 -11.52 2.15
N THR A 64 55.27 -11.32 1.51
CA THR A 64 55.44 -10.25 0.51
C THR A 64 54.43 -10.37 -0.65
N ALA A 65 54.22 -11.57 -1.19
CA ALA A 65 53.23 -11.79 -2.23
C ALA A 65 51.80 -11.50 -1.74
N LYS A 66 51.51 -11.79 -0.46
CA LYS A 66 50.24 -11.43 0.18
C LYS A 66 50.09 -9.90 0.28
N GLU A 67 51.11 -9.17 0.73
CA GLU A 67 51.07 -7.70 0.83
C GLU A 67 50.75 -7.03 -0.51
N PHE A 68 51.30 -7.52 -1.62
CA PHE A 68 50.92 -6.98 -2.95
C PHE A 68 49.47 -7.27 -3.31
N LYS A 69 48.94 -8.44 -2.93
CA LYS A 69 47.52 -8.78 -3.14
C LYS A 69 46.61 -7.91 -2.28
N ASP A 70 47.01 -7.67 -1.04
CA ASP A 70 46.27 -6.82 -0.11
C ASP A 70 46.30 -5.35 -0.58
N ALA A 71 47.45 -4.87 -1.11
CA ALA A 71 47.56 -3.55 -1.75
C ALA A 71 46.63 -3.38 -2.96
N VAL A 72 46.48 -4.43 -3.79
CA VAL A 72 45.50 -4.43 -4.89
C VAL A 72 44.07 -4.30 -4.36
N ALA A 73 43.75 -4.99 -3.26
CA ALA A 73 42.42 -4.94 -2.68
C ALA A 73 42.11 -3.55 -2.11
N GLU A 74 43.04 -2.96 -1.36
CA GLU A 74 42.90 -1.62 -0.79
C GLU A 74 42.73 -0.56 -1.89
N ALA A 75 43.59 -0.57 -2.91
CA ALA A 75 43.50 0.36 -4.04
C ALA A 75 42.18 0.22 -4.81
N LYS A 76 41.64 -1.01 -4.92
CA LYS A 76 40.31 -1.24 -5.51
C LYS A 76 39.21 -0.63 -4.64
N GLY A 77 39.31 -0.74 -3.32
CA GLY A 77 38.37 -0.09 -2.40
C GLY A 77 38.33 1.41 -2.59
N VAL A 78 39.50 2.07 -2.57
CA VAL A 78 39.60 3.53 -2.78
C VAL A 78 39.00 3.94 -4.13
N LYS A 79 39.37 3.22 -5.20
CA LYS A 79 38.82 3.42 -6.55
C LYS A 79 37.29 3.36 -6.56
N LEU A 80 36.70 2.31 -5.99
CA LEU A 80 35.24 2.11 -6.00
C LEU A 80 34.52 3.23 -5.22
N ILE A 81 35.02 3.59 -4.04
CA ILE A 81 34.42 4.66 -3.23
C ILE A 81 34.49 6.02 -3.94
N LEU A 82 35.58 6.31 -4.66
CA LEU A 82 35.70 7.54 -5.47
C LEU A 82 34.73 7.55 -6.66
N GLU A 83 34.57 6.42 -7.36
CA GLU A 83 33.62 6.30 -8.48
C GLU A 83 32.16 6.44 -8.03
N ASP A 84 31.83 5.84 -6.89
CA ASP A 84 30.50 5.89 -6.31
C ASP A 84 30.13 7.31 -5.87
N ALA A 85 31.01 7.96 -5.09
CA ALA A 85 30.85 9.36 -4.69
C ALA A 85 30.76 10.30 -5.89
N HIS A 86 31.60 10.12 -6.92
CA HIS A 86 31.49 10.90 -8.16
C HIS A 86 30.12 10.74 -8.82
N THR A 87 29.59 9.52 -8.88
CA THR A 87 28.28 9.23 -9.48
C THR A 87 27.15 9.91 -8.70
N ALA A 88 27.16 9.79 -7.37
CA ALA A 88 26.16 10.39 -6.49
C ALA A 88 26.19 11.93 -6.56
N PHE A 89 27.36 12.56 -6.41
CA PHE A 89 27.49 14.01 -6.50
C PHE A 89 27.14 14.55 -7.89
N LYS A 90 27.49 13.81 -8.94
CA LYS A 90 27.10 14.18 -10.31
C LYS A 90 25.59 14.16 -10.47
N ARG A 91 24.92 13.13 -9.97
CA ARG A 91 23.46 13.05 -10.01
C ARG A 91 22.81 14.21 -9.27
N ALA A 92 23.21 14.48 -8.03
CA ALA A 92 22.71 15.63 -7.26
C ALA A 92 22.90 16.95 -8.02
N LYS A 93 24.08 17.20 -8.59
CA LYS A 93 24.34 18.40 -9.40
C LYS A 93 23.46 18.46 -10.66
N ASP A 94 23.33 17.37 -11.39
CA ASP A 94 22.52 17.29 -12.61
C ASP A 94 21.04 17.53 -12.28
N ASP A 95 20.52 16.92 -11.20
CA ASP A 95 19.13 17.09 -10.74
C ASP A 95 18.86 18.54 -10.35
N LEU A 96 19.73 19.17 -9.57
CA LEU A 96 19.59 20.59 -9.18
C LEU A 96 19.65 21.53 -10.41
N VAL A 97 20.55 21.26 -11.36
CA VAL A 97 20.63 22.02 -12.62
C VAL A 97 19.38 21.83 -13.47
N ASN A 98 18.85 20.61 -13.55
CA ASN A 98 17.62 20.31 -14.28
C ASN A 98 16.41 21.02 -13.68
N ILE A 99 16.30 21.05 -12.34
CA ILE A 99 15.27 21.82 -11.64
C ILE A 99 15.39 23.31 -11.96
N ARG A 100 16.61 23.87 -11.91
CA ARG A 100 16.85 25.29 -12.20
C ARG A 100 16.53 25.68 -13.65
N ASP A 101 16.98 24.87 -14.61
CA ASP A 101 17.04 25.26 -16.02
C ASP A 101 15.89 24.71 -16.87
N VAL A 102 15.24 23.63 -16.45
CA VAL A 102 14.21 22.92 -17.22
C VAL A 102 12.91 22.81 -16.44
N GLU A 103 12.85 21.96 -15.39
CA GLU A 103 11.60 21.62 -14.70
C GLU A 103 10.97 22.85 -14.04
N GLY A 104 11.78 23.62 -13.31
CA GLY A 104 11.30 24.81 -12.63
C GLY A 104 10.77 25.86 -13.60
N ARG A 105 11.34 25.97 -14.82
CA ARG A 105 10.82 26.88 -15.84
C ARG A 105 9.45 26.45 -16.34
N ALA A 106 9.28 25.16 -16.61
CA ALA A 106 8.00 24.59 -17.02
C ALA A 106 6.93 24.72 -15.92
N ALA A 107 7.33 24.59 -14.65
CA ALA A 107 6.46 24.74 -13.49
C ALA A 107 6.22 26.20 -13.04
N GLY A 108 6.70 27.20 -13.80
CA GLY A 108 6.47 28.61 -13.47
C GLY A 108 7.26 29.15 -12.28
N ILE A 109 8.32 28.46 -11.85
CA ILE A 109 9.20 28.87 -10.75
C ILE A 109 10.60 29.30 -11.23
N HIS A 110 11.30 30.03 -10.37
CA HIS A 110 12.67 30.49 -10.53
C HIS A 110 13.46 30.05 -9.30
N VAL A 111 14.60 29.43 -9.55
CA VAL A 111 15.59 29.06 -8.54
C VAL A 111 16.77 30.00 -8.66
N ASP A 112 17.12 30.68 -7.58
CA ASP A 112 18.26 31.61 -7.55
C ASP A 112 19.62 30.88 -7.39
N ALA A 113 20.71 31.64 -7.32
CA ALA A 113 22.06 31.10 -7.19
C ALA A 113 22.31 30.35 -5.86
N LYS A 114 21.43 30.51 -4.87
CA LYS A 114 21.50 29.88 -3.54
C LYS A 114 20.46 28.76 -3.37
N GLY A 115 19.76 28.39 -4.44
CA GLY A 115 18.73 27.35 -4.40
C GLY A 115 17.39 27.84 -3.84
N LYS A 116 17.18 29.15 -3.66
CA LYS A 116 15.89 29.67 -3.18
C LYS A 116 14.87 29.66 -4.32
N VAL A 117 13.72 29.02 -4.07
CA VAL A 117 12.59 28.98 -5.00
C VAL A 117 11.71 30.22 -4.83
N THR A 118 11.35 30.82 -5.96
CA THR A 118 10.43 31.96 -6.09
C THR A 118 9.53 31.77 -7.31
N PRO A 119 8.29 32.25 -7.32
CA PRO A 119 7.46 32.19 -8.52
C PRO A 119 8.00 33.15 -9.59
N ARG A 120 7.94 32.75 -10.87
CA ARG A 120 8.31 33.64 -11.99
C ARG A 120 7.35 34.80 -12.16
N ARG A 121 6.10 34.60 -11.76
CA ARG A 121 5.02 35.59 -11.78
C ARG A 121 4.36 35.59 -10.41
N PRO A 122 4.86 36.39 -9.45
CA PRO A 122 4.30 36.44 -8.11
C PRO A 122 2.87 37.01 -8.15
N LEU A 123 1.87 36.22 -7.77
CA LEU A 123 0.47 36.68 -7.75
C LEU A 123 0.28 37.82 -6.73
N GLU A 124 1.07 37.83 -5.65
CA GLU A 124 1.03 38.88 -4.63
C GLU A 124 1.41 40.26 -5.21
N GLU A 125 2.20 40.30 -6.27
CA GLU A 125 2.64 41.54 -6.94
C GLU A 125 1.69 41.96 -8.09
N ASP A 126 0.77 41.08 -8.49
CA ASP A 126 -0.20 41.35 -9.55
C ASP A 126 -1.46 42.05 -8.99
N VAL A 127 -1.53 43.36 -9.20
CA VAL A 127 -2.65 44.20 -8.75
C VAL A 127 -3.97 43.81 -9.44
N THR A 128 -3.91 43.25 -10.65
CA THR A 128 -5.11 42.85 -11.40
C THR A 128 -5.66 41.51 -10.93
N ALA A 129 -4.78 40.57 -10.53
CA ALA A 129 -5.17 39.28 -9.97
C ALA A 129 -5.92 39.42 -8.64
N ARG A 130 -5.66 40.46 -7.84
CA ARG A 130 -6.31 40.68 -6.53
C ARG A 130 -7.82 40.95 -6.60
N HIS A 131 -8.33 41.27 -7.78
CA HIS A 131 -9.76 41.51 -8.00
C HIS A 131 -10.51 40.27 -8.52
N ASP A 132 -9.80 39.17 -8.72
CA ASP A 132 -10.36 37.88 -9.11
C ASP A 132 -10.97 37.15 -7.89
N PRO A 133 -12.21 36.64 -7.96
CA PRO A 133 -12.80 35.82 -6.90
C PRO A 133 -11.94 34.62 -6.48
N ASP A 134 -11.16 34.04 -7.40
CA ASP A 134 -10.36 32.83 -7.17
C ASP A 134 -8.93 33.14 -6.65
N TYR A 135 -8.59 34.42 -6.49
CA TYR A 135 -7.26 34.88 -6.06
C TYR A 135 -6.74 34.21 -4.77
N PRO A 136 -7.53 34.04 -3.69
CA PRO A 136 -7.03 33.41 -2.47
C PRO A 136 -6.57 31.97 -2.69
N GLU A 137 -7.30 31.21 -3.50
CA GLU A 137 -7.00 29.81 -3.80
C GLU A 137 -5.79 29.70 -4.75
N ALA A 138 -5.75 30.53 -5.81
CA ALA A 138 -4.62 30.59 -6.73
C ALA A 138 -3.32 30.97 -6.01
N LEU A 139 -3.39 31.90 -5.05
CA LEU A 139 -2.25 32.28 -4.23
C LEU A 139 -1.80 31.15 -3.30
N ARG A 140 -2.74 30.42 -2.68
CA ARG A 140 -2.44 29.24 -1.86
C ARG A 140 -1.72 28.16 -2.70
N LYS A 141 -2.26 27.81 -3.87
CA LYS A 141 -1.66 26.83 -4.79
C LYS A 141 -0.26 27.26 -5.25
N GLN A 142 -0.05 28.54 -5.55
CA GLN A 142 1.28 29.05 -5.90
C GLN A 142 2.29 28.91 -4.74
N LYS A 143 1.86 29.21 -3.50
CA LYS A 143 2.72 29.05 -2.31
C LYS A 143 3.05 27.58 -2.05
N GLU A 144 2.06 26.70 -2.09
CA GLU A 144 2.24 25.26 -1.94
C GLU A 144 3.18 24.69 -3.02
N ALA A 145 3.04 25.13 -4.26
CA ALA A 145 3.95 24.76 -5.34
C ALA A 145 5.39 25.22 -5.05
N VAL A 146 5.59 26.49 -4.67
CA VAL A 146 6.92 27.02 -4.31
C VAL A 146 7.54 26.23 -3.15
N ASP A 147 6.78 25.95 -2.11
CA ASP A 147 7.24 25.19 -0.94
C ASP A 147 7.58 23.74 -1.30
N SER A 148 6.79 23.10 -2.17
CA SER A 148 7.06 21.73 -2.64
C SER A 148 8.38 21.64 -3.43
N TRP A 149 8.65 22.62 -4.31
CA TRP A 149 9.89 22.70 -5.05
C TRP A 149 11.09 23.04 -4.15
N GLN A 150 10.90 23.91 -3.16
CA GLN A 150 11.94 24.20 -2.17
C GLN A 150 12.31 22.93 -1.42
N LYS A 151 11.33 22.17 -0.92
CA LYS A 151 11.56 20.88 -0.26
C LYS A 151 12.28 19.87 -1.16
N LYS A 152 11.97 19.83 -2.46
CA LYS A 152 12.66 18.96 -3.42
C LYS A 152 14.15 19.33 -3.55
N ILE A 153 14.47 20.62 -3.62
CA ILE A 153 15.86 21.10 -3.65
C ILE A 153 16.58 20.79 -2.34
N ASP A 154 15.95 21.13 -1.20
CA ASP A 154 16.52 20.91 0.12
C ASP A 154 16.83 19.42 0.35
N LEU A 155 15.92 18.52 -0.06
CA LEU A 155 16.14 17.07 0.00
C LEU A 155 17.34 16.60 -0.83
N ILE A 156 17.56 17.15 -2.03
CA ILE A 156 18.72 16.80 -2.85
C ILE A 156 20.02 17.29 -2.18
N VAL A 157 19.99 18.48 -1.57
CA VAL A 157 21.14 19.04 -0.84
C VAL A 157 21.46 18.19 0.39
N ASP A 158 20.45 17.81 1.17
CA ASP A 158 20.60 16.98 2.36
C ASP A 158 21.13 15.58 2.01
N ASN A 159 20.55 14.90 1.02
CA ASN A 159 21.05 13.60 0.54
C ASN A 159 22.51 13.68 0.05
N CYS A 160 22.87 14.79 -0.60
CA CYS A 160 24.24 15.03 -1.05
C CYS A 160 25.20 15.28 0.13
N ASN A 161 24.73 15.93 1.20
CA ASN A 161 25.50 16.10 2.42
C ASN A 161 25.75 14.74 3.11
N ASP A 162 24.76 13.85 3.14
CA ASP A 162 24.93 12.51 3.71
C ASP A 162 25.88 11.65 2.88
N THR A 163 25.80 11.78 1.56
CA THR A 163 26.78 11.20 0.63
C THR A 163 28.21 11.67 0.93
N ASP A 164 28.41 12.96 1.23
CA ASP A 164 29.74 13.49 1.58
C ASP A 164 30.27 12.92 2.90
N VAL A 165 29.40 12.79 3.91
CA VAL A 165 29.75 12.14 5.18
C VAL A 165 30.08 10.66 4.96
N ALA A 166 29.27 9.93 4.20
CA ALA A 166 29.50 8.53 3.87
C ALA A 166 30.81 8.34 3.08
N PHE A 167 31.06 9.22 2.11
CA PHE A 167 32.28 9.20 1.31
C PHE A 167 33.53 9.39 2.18
N LYS A 168 33.53 10.38 3.07
CA LYS A 168 34.61 10.60 4.02
C LYS A 168 34.82 9.37 4.91
N ASN A 169 33.76 8.88 5.55
CA ASN A 169 33.83 7.75 6.48
C ASN A 169 34.29 6.47 5.78
N ALA A 170 33.85 6.22 4.55
CA ALA A 170 34.22 5.06 3.78
C ALA A 170 35.70 5.07 3.40
N LEU A 171 36.24 6.25 3.02
CA LEU A 171 37.68 6.40 2.75
C LEU A 171 38.51 6.19 4.02
N GLU A 172 38.15 6.82 5.13
CA GLU A 172 38.83 6.66 6.43
C GLU A 172 38.78 5.20 6.91
N ALA A 173 37.68 4.49 6.65
CA ALA A 173 37.50 3.09 7.01
C ALA A 173 38.30 2.12 6.12
N ASN A 174 38.48 2.46 4.85
CA ASN A 174 39.20 1.62 3.88
C ASN A 174 40.72 1.82 3.94
N VAL A 175 41.19 3.00 4.37
CA VAL A 175 42.61 3.34 4.45
C VAL A 175 43.01 3.51 5.91
N THR A 176 43.47 2.42 6.53
CA THR A 176 43.88 2.45 7.95
C THR A 176 45.30 3.01 8.11
N GLU A 177 45.60 3.65 9.25
CA GLU A 177 46.96 4.17 9.57
C GLU A 177 48.03 3.08 9.82
N GLY A 178 47.69 1.81 9.59
CA GLY A 178 48.59 0.66 9.76
C GLY A 178 49.74 0.64 8.76
N LYS A 179 50.73 -0.23 9.03
CA LYS A 179 51.87 -0.46 8.11
C LYS A 179 51.60 -1.52 7.04
N ASP A 180 50.51 -2.28 7.19
CA ASP A 180 50.15 -3.41 6.34
C ASP A 180 48.92 -3.03 5.51
N PHE A 181 48.87 -3.50 4.26
CA PHE A 181 47.69 -3.28 3.41
C PHE A 181 46.55 -4.21 3.83
N SER A 182 45.32 -3.78 3.60
CA SER A 182 44.13 -4.54 3.97
C SER A 182 43.07 -4.59 2.88
N SER A 183 42.17 -5.59 2.96
CA SER A 183 40.98 -5.57 2.11
C SER A 183 40.04 -4.45 2.56
N PRO A 184 39.35 -3.78 1.62
CA PRO A 184 38.50 -2.66 1.98
C PRO A 184 37.36 -3.11 2.87
N LYS A 185 37.07 -2.30 3.89
CA LYS A 185 35.96 -2.52 4.81
C LYS A 185 34.61 -2.31 4.12
N TYR A 186 34.54 -1.33 3.21
CA TYR A 186 33.35 -0.99 2.43
C TYR A 186 33.69 -0.92 0.94
N LYS A 187 32.79 -1.42 0.10
CA LYS A 187 32.95 -1.42 -1.37
C LYS A 187 32.19 -0.28 -2.05
N ASN A 188 31.20 0.28 -1.38
CA ASN A 188 30.34 1.37 -1.83
C ASN A 188 29.88 2.17 -0.60
N LEU A 189 29.22 3.31 -0.85
CA LEU A 189 28.73 4.19 0.21
C LEU A 189 27.58 3.53 1.01
N ASP A 190 26.67 2.84 0.33
CA ASP A 190 25.54 2.12 0.94
C ASP A 190 25.97 1.14 2.06
N GLN A 191 27.08 0.43 1.88
CA GLN A 191 27.63 -0.47 2.90
C GLN A 191 28.15 0.27 4.16
N GLU A 192 28.68 1.48 3.99
CA GLU A 192 29.08 2.33 5.11
C GLU A 192 27.85 2.87 5.83
N GLU A 193 26.86 3.38 5.09
CA GLU A 193 25.64 3.92 5.66
C GLU A 193 24.84 2.85 6.41
N ALA A 194 24.75 1.64 5.85
CA ALA A 194 24.14 0.49 6.51
C ALA A 194 24.89 0.09 7.79
N ALA A 195 26.23 0.19 7.78
CA ALA A 195 27.02 -0.05 8.99
C ALA A 195 26.78 1.01 10.06
N ARG A 196 26.71 2.28 9.67
CA ARG A 196 26.41 3.42 10.56
C ARG A 196 25.00 3.31 11.15
N ALA A 197 24.01 2.96 10.33
CA ALA A 197 22.65 2.68 10.77
C ALA A 197 22.60 1.50 11.75
N ALA A 198 23.31 0.40 11.45
CA ALA A 198 23.40 -0.74 12.36
C ALA A 198 24.11 -0.38 13.68
N ASP A 199 25.13 0.46 13.66
CA ASP A 199 25.82 0.95 14.86
C ASP A 199 24.91 1.82 15.73
N LEU A 200 24.05 2.65 15.13
CA LEU A 200 23.01 3.39 15.84
C LEU A 200 21.98 2.42 16.43
N ALA A 201 21.45 1.49 15.64
CA ALA A 201 20.47 0.50 16.10
C ALA A 201 21.00 -0.35 17.27
N ARG A 202 22.28 -0.71 17.28
CA ARG A 202 22.90 -1.47 18.39
C ARG A 202 22.90 -0.74 19.74
N LYS A 203 22.69 0.58 19.76
CA LYS A 203 22.52 1.33 21.02
C LYS A 203 21.18 1.05 21.71
N GLY A 204 20.18 0.52 20.98
CA GLY A 204 18.86 0.23 21.55
C GLY A 204 18.25 1.44 22.25
N ARG A 205 17.78 1.26 23.48
CA ARG A 205 17.14 2.31 24.29
C ARG A 205 18.04 3.51 24.61
N ASP A 206 19.37 3.36 24.51
CA ASP A 206 20.31 4.46 24.75
C ASP A 206 20.35 5.50 23.61
N LEU A 207 19.57 5.29 22.54
CA LEU A 207 19.42 6.27 21.45
C LEU A 207 18.78 7.56 21.94
N THR A 208 19.53 8.66 21.83
CA THR A 208 18.96 10.01 22.00
C THR A 208 18.04 10.36 20.83
N HIS A 209 17.17 11.37 21.02
CA HIS A 209 16.31 11.91 19.95
C HIS A 209 17.08 12.17 18.64
N ALA A 210 18.16 12.97 18.70
CA ALA A 210 18.97 13.27 17.52
C ALA A 210 19.61 12.03 16.86
N GLN A 211 19.96 11.00 17.64
CA GLN A 211 20.51 9.75 17.10
C GLN A 211 19.43 8.88 16.44
N LEU A 212 18.22 8.87 16.99
CA LEU A 212 17.08 8.17 16.40
C LEU A 212 16.59 8.88 15.14
N GLN A 213 16.60 10.21 15.10
CA GLN A 213 16.37 10.98 13.87
C GLN A 213 17.41 10.67 12.80
N ALA A 214 18.70 10.69 13.14
CA ALA A 214 19.75 10.31 12.19
C ALA A 214 19.60 8.87 11.69
N LEU A 215 19.18 7.92 12.53
CA LEU A 215 18.88 6.55 12.10
C LEU A 215 17.68 6.53 11.14
N ASN A 216 16.61 7.26 11.45
CA ASN A 216 15.43 7.36 10.61
C ASN A 216 15.74 7.99 9.25
N GLU A 217 16.60 9.00 9.19
CA GLU A 217 17.07 9.60 7.94
C GLU A 217 17.82 8.55 7.10
N LEU A 218 18.82 7.87 7.66
CA LEU A 218 19.57 6.83 6.94
C LEU A 218 18.67 5.74 6.37
N LEU A 219 17.72 5.24 7.18
CA LEU A 219 16.79 4.20 6.74
C LEU A 219 15.80 4.72 5.69
N ARG A 220 15.28 5.93 5.83
CA ARG A 220 14.33 6.54 4.89
C ARG A 220 14.98 6.78 3.53
N ASP A 221 16.16 7.38 3.53
CA ASP A 221 16.84 7.82 2.31
C ASP A 221 17.37 6.62 1.51
N ASN A 222 17.67 5.52 2.21
CA ASN A 222 18.09 4.25 1.60
C ASN A 222 16.97 3.20 1.47
N ALA A 223 15.71 3.54 1.73
CA ALA A 223 14.61 2.58 1.72
C ALA A 223 14.45 1.82 0.39
N LYS A 224 14.99 2.34 -0.71
CA LYS A 224 14.96 1.74 -2.06
C LYS A 224 16.31 1.14 -2.48
N SER A 225 17.35 1.15 -1.64
CA SER A 225 18.65 0.53 -1.93
C SER A 225 18.68 -0.92 -1.44
N PRO A 226 18.74 -1.92 -2.34
CA PRO A 226 18.87 -3.32 -1.94
C PRO A 226 20.18 -3.60 -1.20
N GLU A 227 21.28 -2.93 -1.57
CA GLU A 227 22.58 -3.12 -0.95
C GLU A 227 22.59 -2.61 0.50
N PHE A 228 22.06 -1.41 0.74
CA PHE A 228 21.92 -0.85 2.08
C PHE A 228 21.01 -1.74 2.94
N ALA A 229 19.79 -2.02 2.45
CA ALA A 229 18.76 -2.73 3.20
C ALA A 229 19.26 -4.11 3.64
N LYS A 230 19.84 -4.87 2.71
CA LYS A 230 20.46 -6.17 2.98
C LYS A 230 21.60 -6.04 3.99
N SER A 231 22.54 -5.12 3.74
CA SER A 231 23.70 -4.93 4.62
C SER A 231 23.30 -4.52 6.04
N PHE A 232 22.26 -3.71 6.21
CA PHE A 232 21.76 -3.27 7.50
C PHE A 232 21.23 -4.46 8.32
N TYR A 233 20.33 -5.25 7.72
CA TYR A 233 19.77 -6.43 8.37
C TYR A 233 20.83 -7.49 8.64
N GLU A 234 21.71 -7.83 7.68
CA GLU A 234 22.78 -8.80 7.87
C GLU A 234 23.75 -8.40 9.00
N LYS A 235 24.04 -7.10 9.15
CA LYS A 235 24.92 -6.60 10.23
C LYS A 235 24.27 -6.69 11.61
N LEU A 236 22.95 -6.56 11.71
CA LEU A 236 22.24 -6.76 12.97
C LEU A 236 22.03 -8.26 13.27
N GLY A 237 21.61 -9.01 12.26
CA GLY A 237 21.05 -10.34 12.40
C GLY A 237 19.56 -10.31 12.81
N PRO A 238 18.81 -11.37 12.50
CA PRO A 238 17.35 -11.41 12.67
C PRO A 238 16.89 -11.21 14.11
N GLU A 239 17.47 -11.92 15.08
CA GLU A 239 17.11 -11.79 16.49
C GLU A 239 17.32 -10.36 17.02
N LYS A 240 18.46 -9.74 16.69
CA LYS A 240 18.78 -8.38 17.16
C LYS A 240 17.94 -7.32 16.46
N ALA A 241 17.57 -7.52 15.19
CA ALA A 241 16.66 -6.62 14.51
C ALA A 241 15.27 -6.62 15.16
N LEU A 242 14.74 -7.80 15.50
CA LEU A 242 13.47 -7.93 16.23
C LEU A 242 13.58 -7.32 17.63
N ALA A 243 14.61 -7.67 18.39
CA ALA A 243 14.83 -7.14 19.73
C ALA A 243 14.99 -5.61 19.73
N PHE A 244 15.71 -5.05 18.76
CA PHE A 244 15.87 -3.61 18.59
C PHE A 244 14.53 -2.89 18.40
N PHE A 245 13.69 -3.39 17.48
CA PHE A 245 12.35 -2.85 17.29
C PHE A 245 11.53 -2.92 18.57
N GLY A 246 11.44 -4.09 19.21
CA GLY A 246 10.67 -4.27 20.44
C GLY A 246 11.15 -3.39 21.60
N GLN A 247 12.46 -3.18 21.72
CA GLN A 247 13.05 -2.28 22.72
C GLN A 247 12.58 -0.85 22.56
N LEU A 248 12.51 -0.34 21.33
CA LEU A 248 12.10 1.03 21.00
C LEU A 248 10.57 1.19 21.02
N ALA A 249 9.83 0.20 20.51
CA ALA A 249 8.37 0.18 20.55
C ALA A 249 7.81 0.26 21.99
N THR A 250 8.55 -0.28 22.95
CA THR A 250 8.21 -0.24 24.38
C THR A 250 8.88 0.90 25.15
N ASP A 251 9.59 1.80 24.48
CA ASP A 251 10.38 2.91 25.05
C ASP A 251 9.89 4.26 24.50
N THR A 252 8.59 4.52 24.69
CA THR A 252 7.85 5.68 24.18
C THR A 252 7.21 6.53 25.27
N HIS A 253 7.63 6.35 26.54
CA HIS A 253 7.00 6.97 27.71
C HIS A 253 8.04 7.55 28.66
N GLU A 254 7.73 8.70 29.25
CA GLU A 254 8.47 9.27 30.39
C GLU A 254 7.64 9.07 31.66
N GLY A 255 8.01 8.06 32.45
CA GLY A 255 7.20 7.64 33.60
C GLY A 255 5.88 7.00 33.16
N VAL A 256 4.76 7.63 33.50
CA VAL A 256 3.41 7.14 33.13
C VAL A 256 2.81 7.86 31.92
N ASN A 257 3.44 8.94 31.45
CA ASN A 257 2.94 9.73 30.34
C ASN A 257 3.67 9.32 29.06
N THR A 258 2.94 9.30 27.95
CA THR A 258 3.53 9.13 26.62
C THR A 258 4.45 10.31 26.32
N ASP A 259 5.66 10.00 25.86
CA ASP A 259 6.57 10.98 25.27
C ASP A 259 6.21 11.09 23.78
N GLU A 260 5.49 12.15 23.41
CA GLU A 260 4.97 12.35 22.05
C GLU A 260 6.10 12.49 21.01
N GLU A 261 7.23 13.10 21.39
CA GLU A 261 8.39 13.27 20.49
C GLU A 261 9.05 11.91 20.23
N ARG A 262 9.27 11.14 21.29
CA ARG A 262 9.81 9.79 21.18
C ARG A 262 8.88 8.85 20.43
N LEU A 263 7.57 8.92 20.69
CA LEU A 263 6.58 8.11 19.98
C LEU A 263 6.61 8.40 18.47
N LYS A 264 6.67 9.68 18.08
CA LYS A 264 6.74 10.08 16.67
C LYS A 264 8.00 9.54 15.99
N ASP A 265 9.15 9.60 16.66
CA ASP A 265 10.39 9.04 16.14
C ASP A 265 10.33 7.51 16.00
N VAL A 266 9.70 6.82 16.96
CA VAL A 266 9.53 5.35 16.94
C VAL A 266 8.52 4.91 15.87
N GLN A 267 7.47 5.71 15.62
CA GLN A 267 6.55 5.48 14.50
C GLN A 267 7.26 5.62 13.15
N ALA A 268 8.13 6.63 13.01
CA ALA A 268 8.99 6.75 11.83
C ALA A 268 9.95 5.54 11.71
N LEU A 269 10.51 5.07 12.83
CA LEU A 269 11.37 3.89 12.87
C LEU A 269 10.63 2.64 12.41
N GLN A 270 9.41 2.40 12.91
CA GLN A 270 8.57 1.28 12.51
C GLN A 270 8.38 1.24 10.99
N LYS A 271 7.98 2.39 10.41
CA LYS A 271 7.80 2.53 8.96
C LYS A 271 9.10 2.27 8.20
N ASN A 272 10.18 2.91 8.61
CA ASN A 272 11.46 2.83 7.91
C ASN A 272 12.10 1.44 7.99
N LEU A 273 11.96 0.73 9.11
CA LEU A 273 12.36 -0.68 9.22
C LEU A 273 11.55 -1.54 8.25
N GLY A 274 10.22 -1.40 8.23
CA GLY A 274 9.36 -2.15 7.29
C GLY A 274 9.76 -1.95 5.83
N LEU A 275 9.92 -0.68 5.41
CA LEU A 275 10.33 -0.37 4.03
C LEU A 275 11.69 -0.98 3.65
N ASN A 276 12.66 -0.97 4.56
CA ASN A 276 13.96 -1.60 4.30
C ASN A 276 13.86 -3.14 4.29
N LEU A 277 13.07 -3.75 5.18
CA LEU A 277 12.88 -5.20 5.16
C LEU A 277 12.20 -5.67 3.88
N ALA A 278 11.20 -4.90 3.41
CA ALA A 278 10.55 -5.12 2.13
C ALA A 278 11.55 -5.06 0.97
N THR A 279 12.40 -4.03 0.92
CA THR A 279 13.45 -3.93 -0.11
C THR A 279 14.48 -5.06 -0.01
N ALA A 280 14.88 -5.48 1.20
CA ALA A 280 15.78 -6.62 1.39
C ALA A 280 15.14 -7.95 0.95
N SER A 281 13.83 -8.12 1.13
CA SER A 281 13.09 -9.33 0.75
C SER A 281 13.09 -9.60 -0.76
N GLN A 282 13.36 -8.58 -1.58
CA GLN A 282 13.49 -8.72 -3.03
C GLN A 282 14.78 -9.46 -3.43
N ASP A 283 15.80 -9.54 -2.55
CA ASP A 283 17.00 -10.34 -2.79
C ASP A 283 16.75 -11.82 -2.48
N LYS A 284 16.98 -12.68 -3.48
CA LYS A 284 16.73 -14.13 -3.36
C LYS A 284 17.58 -14.80 -2.30
N ALA A 285 18.84 -14.36 -2.12
CA ALA A 285 19.74 -14.94 -1.14
C ALA A 285 19.31 -14.53 0.28
N PHE A 286 18.98 -13.25 0.47
CA PHE A 286 18.40 -12.75 1.72
C PHE A 286 17.14 -13.52 2.08
N THR A 287 16.17 -13.65 1.17
CA THR A 287 14.90 -14.37 1.43
C THR A 287 15.10 -15.85 1.75
N ALA A 288 16.04 -16.52 1.08
CA ALA A 288 16.34 -17.93 1.34
C ALA A 288 16.98 -18.17 2.72
N GLU A 289 17.73 -17.19 3.24
CA GLU A 289 18.36 -17.26 4.56
C GLU A 289 17.43 -16.77 5.66
N TRP A 290 16.87 -15.56 5.51
CA TRP A 290 16.06 -14.89 6.53
C TRP A 290 14.66 -15.46 6.67
N GLY A 291 14.01 -15.90 5.59
CA GLY A 291 12.65 -16.41 5.65
C GLY A 291 12.49 -17.57 6.64
N PRO A 292 13.26 -18.66 6.53
CA PRO A 292 13.23 -19.78 7.48
C PRO A 292 13.61 -19.38 8.91
N GLU A 293 14.65 -18.54 9.07
CA GLU A 293 15.10 -18.08 10.39
C GLU A 293 14.02 -17.24 11.09
N LEU A 294 13.39 -16.28 10.40
CA LEU A 294 12.30 -15.48 10.94
C LEU A 294 11.06 -16.31 11.27
N ARG A 295 10.72 -17.35 10.47
CA ARG A 295 9.61 -18.25 10.83
C ARG A 295 9.88 -19.02 12.11
N LYS A 296 11.11 -19.52 12.27
CA LYS A 296 11.53 -20.23 13.46
C LYS A 296 11.56 -19.32 14.70
N MET A 297 12.11 -18.12 14.57
CA MET A 297 12.08 -17.12 15.64
C MET A 297 10.68 -16.61 15.94
N GLY A 298 9.79 -16.65 14.95
CA GLY A 298 8.40 -16.24 15.06
C GLY A 298 7.66 -16.89 16.22
N THR A 299 7.96 -18.16 16.51
CA THR A 299 7.37 -18.93 17.61
C THR A 299 8.21 -18.96 18.88
N GLN A 300 9.31 -18.19 18.92
CA GLN A 300 10.20 -18.07 20.08
C GLN A 300 10.00 -16.73 20.78
N GLN A 301 10.15 -16.73 22.09
CA GLN A 301 10.15 -15.50 22.87
C GLN A 301 11.51 -14.79 22.76
N ILE A 302 11.49 -13.48 22.51
CA ILE A 302 12.67 -12.63 22.34
C ILE A 302 12.74 -11.65 23.51
N PRO A 303 13.64 -11.87 24.49
CA PRO A 303 13.78 -10.98 25.64
C PRO A 303 14.16 -9.55 25.23
N LEU A 304 13.40 -8.56 25.67
CA LEU A 304 13.72 -7.14 25.38
C LEU A 304 14.68 -6.54 26.41
N SER A 305 14.82 -7.19 27.58
CA SER A 305 15.77 -6.80 28.63
C SER A 305 16.37 -8.01 29.34
N LYS A 306 17.49 -7.80 30.05
CA LYS A 306 18.20 -8.86 30.79
C LYS A 306 17.34 -9.59 31.84
N TYR A 307 16.32 -8.93 32.37
CA TYR A 307 15.47 -9.46 33.46
C TYR A 307 14.08 -9.88 32.97
N ASP A 308 13.87 -9.92 31.66
CA ASP A 308 12.60 -10.32 31.06
C ASP A 308 12.42 -11.83 31.26
N THR A 309 11.60 -12.20 32.25
CA THR A 309 11.36 -13.61 32.62
C THR A 309 9.86 -13.89 32.53
N GLY A 310 9.46 -14.55 31.44
CA GLY A 310 8.10 -15.09 31.28
C GLY A 310 7.06 -14.20 30.58
N SER A 311 7.41 -12.96 30.19
CA SER A 311 6.50 -12.06 29.46
C SER A 311 7.10 -11.48 28.17
N ALA A 312 8.19 -12.06 27.68
CA ALA A 312 8.82 -11.58 26.47
C ALA A 312 7.90 -11.75 25.24
N PRO A 313 7.92 -10.80 24.28
CA PRO A 313 7.21 -10.93 23.02
C PRO A 313 7.69 -12.13 22.21
N TYR A 314 6.78 -12.74 21.47
CA TYR A 314 7.15 -13.70 20.44
C TYR A 314 7.74 -12.97 19.24
N GLY A 315 8.64 -13.63 18.51
CA GLY A 315 9.26 -13.07 17.31
C GLY A 315 8.22 -12.60 16.29
N TYR A 316 7.08 -13.28 16.16
CA TYR A 316 6.02 -12.85 15.24
C TYR A 316 5.28 -11.59 15.66
N GLN A 317 5.19 -11.28 16.96
CA GLN A 317 4.61 -10.02 17.43
C GLN A 317 5.55 -8.84 17.07
N LEU A 318 6.85 -9.03 17.23
CA LEU A 318 7.86 -8.03 16.86
C LEU A 318 7.98 -7.88 15.34
N LEU A 319 8.02 -9.00 14.62
CA LEU A 319 8.09 -9.01 13.16
C LEU A 319 6.82 -8.40 12.56
N GLY A 320 5.65 -8.71 13.11
CA GLY A 320 4.38 -8.11 12.73
C GLY A 320 4.42 -6.60 12.83
N GLY A 321 4.95 -6.04 13.92
CA GLY A 321 5.15 -4.60 14.06
C GLY A 321 6.01 -3.98 12.96
N ILE A 322 7.09 -4.65 12.53
CA ILE A 322 7.96 -4.18 11.43
C ILE A 322 7.25 -4.31 10.08
N MET A 323 6.55 -5.42 9.83
CA MET A 323 6.03 -5.79 8.51
C MET A 323 4.79 -5.00 8.06
N ARG A 324 4.22 -4.14 8.91
CA ARG A 324 3.05 -3.32 8.58
C ARG A 324 3.25 -2.32 7.44
N TYR A 325 4.49 -2.12 6.98
CA TYR A 325 4.83 -1.20 5.91
C TYR A 325 5.78 -1.87 4.91
N GLY A 326 5.60 -1.52 3.63
CA GLY A 326 6.43 -1.97 2.52
C GLY A 326 5.79 -3.07 1.68
N ASN A 327 6.24 -3.17 0.43
CA ASN A 327 5.82 -4.18 -0.53
C ASN A 327 6.83 -5.34 -0.54
N TYR A 328 6.47 -6.46 0.08
CA TYR A 328 7.33 -7.63 0.28
C TYR A 328 7.26 -8.61 -0.89
N ASP A 329 8.38 -9.27 -1.18
CA ASP A 329 8.38 -10.39 -2.13
C ASP A 329 7.50 -11.53 -1.62
N ALA A 330 6.67 -12.10 -2.50
CA ALA A 330 5.75 -13.19 -2.16
C ALA A 330 6.45 -14.41 -1.54
N LYS A 331 7.69 -14.74 -1.95
CA LYS A 331 8.43 -15.89 -1.41
C LYS A 331 8.99 -15.61 -0.02
N PHE A 332 9.02 -14.35 0.40
CA PHE A 332 9.36 -13.96 1.76
C PHE A 332 8.11 -13.91 2.65
N LEU A 333 7.07 -13.17 2.23
CA LEU A 333 5.88 -12.91 3.03
C LEU A 333 4.95 -14.12 3.15
N ASN A 334 4.58 -14.80 2.06
CA ASN A 334 3.55 -15.85 2.09
C ASN A 334 3.91 -16.99 3.05
N PRO A 335 5.14 -17.56 3.03
CA PRO A 335 5.50 -18.58 4.00
C PRO A 335 5.36 -18.15 5.47
N ILE A 336 5.56 -16.87 5.77
CA ILE A 336 5.41 -16.31 7.11
C ILE A 336 3.92 -16.19 7.46
N ALA A 337 3.12 -15.58 6.57
CA ALA A 337 1.68 -15.41 6.75
C ALA A 337 0.95 -16.76 6.87
N GLU A 338 1.28 -17.73 6.01
CA GLU A 338 0.74 -19.09 6.05
C GLU A 338 1.03 -19.80 7.37
N HIS A 339 2.27 -19.68 7.86
CA HIS A 339 2.64 -20.29 9.14
C HIS A 339 1.91 -19.63 10.31
N VAL A 340 1.77 -18.30 10.32
CA VAL A 340 0.98 -17.59 11.33
C VAL A 340 -0.47 -18.04 11.33
N ALA A 341 -1.10 -18.14 10.15
CA ALA A 341 -2.48 -18.62 10.01
C ALA A 341 -2.66 -20.06 10.51
N GLN A 342 -1.73 -20.97 10.20
CA GLN A 342 -1.78 -22.36 10.67
C GLN A 342 -1.54 -22.48 12.18
N LEU A 343 -0.69 -21.63 12.76
CA LEU A 343 -0.52 -21.57 14.21
C LEU A 343 -1.78 -21.06 14.91
N HIS A 344 -2.45 -20.05 14.33
CA HIS A 344 -3.72 -19.53 14.81
C HIS A 344 -4.81 -20.60 14.77
N GLN A 345 -4.93 -21.34 13.66
CA GLN A 345 -5.87 -22.45 13.55
C GLN A 345 -5.65 -23.51 14.63
N LYS A 346 -4.38 -23.77 15.00
CA LYS A 346 -4.04 -24.75 16.03
C LYS A 346 -4.36 -24.25 17.44
N ASP A 347 -4.10 -22.98 17.72
CA ASP A 347 -4.32 -22.32 19.01
C ASP A 347 -4.50 -20.80 18.80
N PRO A 348 -5.74 -20.31 18.73
CA PRO A 348 -6.05 -18.88 18.54
C PRO A 348 -5.49 -17.98 19.65
N TYR A 349 -5.17 -18.54 20.82
CA TYR A 349 -4.68 -17.81 21.99
C TYR A 349 -3.16 -17.93 22.19
N ARG A 350 -2.44 -18.58 21.26
CA ARG A 350 -0.99 -18.84 21.36
C ARG A 350 -0.17 -17.60 21.74
N PHE A 351 -0.49 -16.47 21.12
CA PHE A 351 0.23 -15.21 21.30
C PHE A 351 -0.34 -14.30 22.40
N ALA A 352 -1.44 -14.70 23.05
CA ALA A 352 -2.09 -13.89 24.09
C ALA A 352 -1.35 -13.91 25.44
N GLY A 353 -0.45 -14.87 25.66
CA GLY A 353 0.13 -15.14 26.99
C GLY A 353 1.01 -14.02 27.57
N ASN A 354 1.53 -13.12 26.74
CA ASN A 354 2.33 -11.96 27.17
C ASN A 354 1.56 -10.64 27.14
N LYS A 355 0.25 -10.70 26.90
CA LYS A 355 -0.64 -9.55 26.90
C LYS A 355 -0.67 -8.87 28.26
N GLN A 356 -0.30 -7.59 28.32
CA GLN A 356 -0.30 -6.81 29.56
C GLN A 356 -1.58 -5.98 29.70
N VAL A 357 -2.57 -6.59 30.36
CA VAL A 357 -3.85 -5.95 30.66
C VAL A 357 -3.68 -4.83 31.70
N ASN A 358 -4.23 -3.64 31.41
CA ASN A 358 -4.02 -2.40 32.17
C ASN A 358 -2.54 -2.01 32.31
N GLY A 359 -1.71 -2.46 31.36
CA GLY A 359 -0.34 -1.98 31.23
C GLY A 359 -0.30 -0.50 30.88
N PHE A 360 0.83 0.15 31.16
CA PHE A 360 1.04 1.57 30.83
C PHE A 360 1.27 1.83 29.33
N LEU A 361 1.53 0.77 28.55
CA LEU A 361 1.71 0.86 27.10
C LEU A 361 0.43 0.46 26.39
N ASP A 362 -0.11 1.36 25.57
CA ASP A 362 -1.28 1.10 24.73
C ASP A 362 -0.97 0.14 23.58
N ASN A 363 0.13 0.38 22.86
CA ASN A 363 0.47 -0.40 21.66
C ASN A 363 1.94 -0.88 21.71
N PRO A 364 2.29 -1.80 22.62
CA PRO A 364 3.68 -2.16 22.92
C PRO A 364 4.45 -2.77 21.74
N TYR A 365 3.74 -3.39 20.77
CA TYR A 365 4.35 -4.04 19.60
C TYR A 365 3.86 -3.44 18.28
N ASN A 366 3.02 -2.41 18.34
CA ASN A 366 2.55 -1.66 17.18
C ASN A 366 2.46 -0.14 17.49
N PRO A 367 3.58 0.58 17.53
CA PRO A 367 3.59 2.02 17.87
C PRO A 367 2.70 2.91 16.99
N SER A 368 2.33 2.47 15.79
CA SER A 368 1.35 3.17 14.95
C SER A 368 -0.05 3.25 15.58
N GLY A 369 -0.41 2.31 16.44
CA GLY A 369 -1.73 2.19 17.05
C GLY A 369 -2.86 1.84 16.07
N LYS A 370 -2.56 1.62 14.79
CA LYS A 370 -3.54 1.24 13.77
C LYS A 370 -3.78 -0.27 13.81
N ASN A 371 -5.04 -0.70 13.85
CA ASN A 371 -5.46 -2.10 13.84
C ASN A 371 -4.71 -2.97 14.86
N GLY A 372 -4.77 -2.54 16.13
CA GLY A 372 -4.37 -3.35 17.27
C GLY A 372 -3.06 -2.96 17.94
N SER A 373 -2.89 -3.46 19.16
CA SER A 373 -1.71 -3.26 20.00
C SER A 373 -0.47 -4.05 19.53
N GLY A 374 -0.65 -5.02 18.61
CA GLY A 374 0.41 -5.84 18.03
C GLY A 374 0.65 -7.16 18.77
N TYR A 375 -0.28 -7.60 19.62
CA TYR A 375 -0.21 -8.91 20.26
C TYR A 375 -0.61 -10.04 19.31
N ASP A 376 -1.52 -9.80 18.37
CA ASP A 376 -1.90 -10.78 17.36
C ASP A 376 -1.10 -10.57 16.06
N PRO A 377 -0.19 -11.49 15.70
CA PRO A 377 0.56 -11.37 14.45
C PRO A 377 -0.30 -11.56 13.20
N THR A 378 -1.49 -12.18 13.31
CA THR A 378 -2.37 -12.45 12.15
C THR A 378 -2.78 -11.17 11.45
N THR A 379 -3.26 -10.18 12.21
CA THR A 379 -3.62 -8.86 11.70
C THR A 379 -2.43 -8.18 11.00
N ALA A 380 -1.23 -8.28 11.58
CA ALA A 380 -0.05 -7.67 10.99
C ALA A 380 0.39 -8.35 9.68
N MET A 381 0.22 -9.66 9.55
CA MET A 381 0.51 -10.36 8.29
C MET A 381 -0.50 -10.01 7.20
N LEU A 382 -1.78 -9.88 7.53
CA LEU A 382 -2.81 -9.43 6.60
C LEU A 382 -2.55 -7.97 6.15
N GLU A 383 -2.12 -7.09 7.04
CA GLU A 383 -1.68 -5.74 6.68
C GLU A 383 -0.46 -5.74 5.76
N ALA A 384 0.51 -6.62 6.01
CA ALA A 384 1.66 -6.78 5.12
C ALA A 384 1.23 -7.24 3.72
N LEU A 385 0.25 -8.15 3.63
CA LEU A 385 -0.37 -8.59 2.38
C LEU A 385 -1.12 -7.44 1.69
N GLY A 386 -1.87 -6.63 2.44
CA GLY A 386 -2.54 -5.43 1.92
C GLY A 386 -1.59 -4.38 1.34
N ASN A 387 -0.31 -4.39 1.73
CA ASN A 387 0.73 -3.54 1.12
C ASN A 387 1.50 -4.22 -0.02
N SER A 388 1.26 -5.51 -0.27
CA SER A 388 2.07 -6.37 -1.15
C SER A 388 1.18 -7.12 -2.16
N PRO A 389 0.69 -6.47 -3.23
CA PRO A 389 -0.34 -7.01 -4.12
C PRO A 389 0.04 -8.35 -4.76
N ASP A 390 1.29 -8.51 -5.22
CA ASP A 390 1.77 -9.78 -5.79
C ASP A 390 1.80 -10.93 -4.77
N ALA A 391 2.09 -10.60 -3.50
CA ALA A 391 2.09 -11.57 -2.40
C ALA A 391 0.66 -11.95 -2.00
N ALA A 392 -0.22 -10.96 -1.85
CA ALA A 392 -1.64 -11.15 -1.55
C ALA A 392 -2.34 -11.98 -2.61
N LYS A 393 -2.15 -11.66 -3.89
CA LYS A 393 -2.71 -12.43 -5.01
C LYS A 393 -2.34 -13.90 -4.92
N LYS A 394 -1.06 -14.21 -4.73
CA LYS A 394 -0.59 -15.59 -4.56
C LYS A 394 -1.10 -16.26 -3.29
N PHE A 395 -1.21 -15.51 -2.19
CA PHE A 395 -1.70 -16.05 -0.93
C PHE A 395 -3.14 -16.57 -1.01
N PHE A 396 -3.98 -15.93 -1.85
CA PHE A 396 -5.37 -16.36 -2.06
C PHE A 396 -5.58 -17.29 -3.27
N THR A 397 -4.54 -17.59 -4.05
CA THR A 397 -4.63 -18.43 -5.28
C THR A 397 -3.78 -19.69 -5.24
N ASP A 398 -2.59 -19.64 -4.64
CA ASP A 398 -1.71 -20.80 -4.52
C ASP A 398 -2.23 -21.79 -3.46
N ASP A 399 -1.96 -23.09 -3.68
CA ASP A 399 -2.26 -24.13 -2.70
C ASP A 399 -1.47 -23.89 -1.39
N PRO A 400 -2.12 -23.92 -0.21
CA PRO A 400 -1.43 -23.71 1.08
C PRO A 400 -0.29 -24.72 1.34
N THR A 401 0.84 -24.22 1.81
CA THR A 401 1.99 -25.05 2.22
C THR A 401 1.85 -25.49 3.68
N ALA A 402 1.97 -26.78 3.98
CA ALA A 402 1.95 -27.24 5.37
C ALA A 402 3.25 -26.89 6.14
N TYR A 403 3.13 -26.36 7.36
CA TYR A 403 4.25 -26.05 8.25
C TYR A 403 4.21 -26.83 9.56
N ASN A 404 5.39 -27.12 10.13
CA ASN A 404 5.55 -27.56 11.52
C ASN A 404 5.54 -26.34 12.46
N GLU A 405 5.39 -26.55 13.78
CA GLU A 405 5.40 -25.46 14.77
C GLU A 405 6.69 -24.62 14.80
N ASP A 406 7.80 -25.17 14.32
CA ASP A 406 9.08 -24.46 14.25
C ASP A 406 9.26 -23.69 12.92
N GLY A 407 8.22 -23.61 12.09
CA GLY A 407 8.23 -22.89 10.82
C GLY A 407 8.92 -23.63 9.66
N THR A 408 9.34 -24.88 9.87
CA THR A 408 9.85 -25.73 8.78
C THR A 408 8.72 -26.31 7.94
N VAL A 409 8.95 -26.46 6.63
CA VAL A 409 7.96 -27.01 5.69
C VAL A 409 7.74 -28.50 5.97
N ASN A 410 6.49 -28.90 6.16
CA ASN A 410 6.08 -30.29 6.33
C ASN A 410 5.66 -30.91 4.98
N ARG A 411 6.64 -31.45 4.24
CA ARG A 411 6.41 -32.04 2.90
C ARG A 411 5.53 -33.30 2.89
N GLY A 412 5.20 -33.86 4.06
CA GLY A 412 4.40 -35.07 4.19
C GLY A 412 2.93 -34.81 4.55
N ALA A 413 2.52 -33.55 4.69
CA ALA A 413 1.18 -33.16 5.11
C ALA A 413 0.60 -32.09 4.18
N THR A 414 -0.72 -31.97 4.18
CA THR A 414 -1.46 -30.81 3.69
C THR A 414 -1.66 -29.82 4.83
N ALA A 415 -1.82 -28.53 4.53
CA ALA A 415 -2.13 -27.55 5.57
C ALA A 415 -3.46 -27.92 6.25
N ASP A 416 -3.49 -27.88 7.58
CA ASP A 416 -4.71 -28.06 8.35
C ASP A 416 -5.29 -26.67 8.68
N LEU A 417 -6.23 -26.23 7.85
CA LEU A 417 -6.95 -24.96 8.02
C LEU A 417 -8.33 -25.17 8.66
N GLY A 418 -8.59 -26.36 9.23
CA GLY A 418 -9.87 -26.69 9.84
C GLY A 418 -10.94 -27.09 8.82
N LYS A 419 -12.21 -26.86 9.19
CA LYS A 419 -13.38 -27.27 8.42
C LYS A 419 -14.44 -26.18 8.39
N MET A 420 -15.17 -26.13 7.29
CA MET A 420 -16.35 -25.29 7.12
C MET A 420 -17.58 -26.13 6.76
N LYS A 421 -18.77 -25.55 6.89
CA LYS A 421 -19.98 -26.16 6.35
C LYS A 421 -19.88 -26.13 4.82
N ALA A 422 -20.22 -27.23 4.16
CA ALA A 422 -20.35 -27.24 2.71
C ALA A 422 -21.48 -26.30 2.29
N GLU A 423 -21.28 -25.59 1.19
CA GLU A 423 -22.37 -24.89 0.50
C GLU A 423 -23.45 -25.91 0.12
N ALA A 424 -24.72 -25.55 0.35
CA ALA A 424 -25.83 -26.41 -0.01
C ALA A 424 -25.93 -26.51 -1.53
N THR A 425 -25.77 -27.70 -2.11
CA THR A 425 -26.07 -27.92 -3.52
C THR A 425 -27.55 -28.26 -3.69
N ASP A 426 -28.12 -28.00 -4.89
CA ASP A 426 -29.52 -28.33 -5.22
C ASP A 426 -29.88 -29.82 -5.00
N ASN A 427 -28.89 -30.70 -4.83
CA ASN A 427 -29.05 -32.12 -4.60
C ASN A 427 -28.88 -32.57 -3.13
N ASP A 428 -28.62 -31.65 -2.20
CA ASP A 428 -28.39 -31.99 -0.79
C ASP A 428 -29.71 -32.10 0.00
N LEU A 429 -30.02 -33.31 0.47
CA LEU A 429 -31.18 -33.64 1.31
C LEU A 429 -31.05 -33.12 2.77
N GLY A 430 -30.44 -31.95 2.97
CA GLY A 430 -30.34 -31.29 4.28
C GLY A 430 -29.33 -31.89 5.26
N GLU A 431 -28.35 -32.69 4.80
CA GLU A 431 -27.25 -33.15 5.65
C GLU A 431 -26.19 -32.04 5.81
N LYS A 432 -25.93 -31.63 7.05
CA LYS A 432 -24.83 -30.71 7.39
C LYS A 432 -23.48 -31.40 7.17
N ARG A 433 -22.97 -31.35 5.94
CA ARG A 433 -21.66 -31.88 5.59
C ARG A 433 -20.59 -30.85 5.90
N GLU A 434 -19.57 -31.23 6.67
CA GLU A 434 -18.37 -30.41 6.83
C GLU A 434 -17.32 -30.81 5.79
N VAL A 435 -16.70 -29.82 5.16
CA VAL A 435 -15.58 -29.98 4.22
C VAL A 435 -14.32 -29.36 4.81
N ALA A 436 -13.16 -29.89 4.44
CA ALA A 436 -11.89 -29.30 4.83
C ALA A 436 -11.72 -27.94 4.14
N ILE A 437 -11.17 -26.97 4.85
CA ILE A 437 -10.78 -25.69 4.28
C ILE A 437 -9.41 -25.89 3.61
N ASP A 438 -9.29 -25.52 2.34
CA ASP A 438 -8.09 -25.73 1.52
C ASP A 438 -7.50 -24.42 0.97
N ASN A 439 -8.08 -23.27 1.31
CA ASN A 439 -7.63 -21.96 0.87
C ASN A 439 -7.80 -20.91 1.98
N TYR A 440 -7.08 -19.80 1.86
CA TYR A 440 -7.07 -18.77 2.90
C TYR A 440 -8.28 -17.83 2.88
N LEU A 441 -8.98 -17.68 1.75
CA LEU A 441 -10.21 -16.89 1.71
C LEU A 441 -11.29 -17.54 2.58
N ASP A 442 -11.45 -18.85 2.49
CA ASP A 442 -12.39 -19.60 3.35
C ASP A 442 -11.93 -19.72 4.79
N PHE A 443 -10.61 -19.77 5.03
CA PHE A 443 -10.06 -19.79 6.38
C PHE A 443 -10.39 -18.51 7.16
N PHE A 444 -10.13 -17.34 6.56
CA PHE A 444 -10.40 -16.05 7.20
C PHE A 444 -11.87 -15.63 7.13
N GLY A 445 -12.58 -15.99 6.06
CA GLY A 445 -14.01 -15.79 5.91
C GLY A 445 -14.87 -16.86 6.60
N ASN A 446 -14.37 -17.49 7.66
CA ASN A 446 -15.12 -18.46 8.45
C ASN A 446 -15.84 -17.76 9.62
N GLU A 447 -17.17 -17.92 9.71
CA GLU A 447 -17.99 -17.38 10.80
C GLU A 447 -17.50 -17.79 12.21
N LYS A 448 -16.79 -18.92 12.32
CA LYS A 448 -16.26 -19.46 13.57
C LYS A 448 -14.82 -19.04 13.86
N TRP A 449 -14.26 -18.11 13.09
CA TRP A 449 -12.92 -17.62 13.34
C TRP A 449 -12.85 -16.94 14.71
N GLU A 450 -11.97 -17.42 15.58
CA GLU A 450 -11.83 -16.91 16.95
C GLU A 450 -10.61 -16.00 17.06
N SER A 451 -10.70 -14.94 17.86
CA SER A 451 -9.56 -14.13 18.26
C SER A 451 -9.63 -13.74 19.73
N PHE A 452 -8.49 -13.30 20.25
CA PHE A 452 -8.44 -12.58 21.51
C PHE A 452 -8.35 -11.07 21.24
N PRO A 453 -8.89 -10.23 22.15
CA PRO A 453 -8.83 -8.78 21.93
C PRO A 453 -7.39 -8.26 21.92
N ASP A 454 -6.95 -7.72 20.79
CA ASP A 454 -5.63 -7.13 20.59
C ASP A 454 -5.57 -5.67 21.12
N SER A 455 -5.82 -5.53 22.42
CA SER A 455 -5.81 -4.27 23.16
C SER A 455 -5.26 -4.47 24.57
N ASN A 456 -4.51 -3.50 25.11
CA ASN A 456 -4.07 -3.54 26.51
C ASN A 456 -5.22 -3.33 27.54
N SER A 457 -6.45 -3.04 27.11
CA SER A 457 -7.54 -2.64 28.00
C SER A 457 -8.47 -3.80 28.39
N ASN A 458 -9.25 -3.59 29.45
CA ASN A 458 -10.44 -4.38 29.79
C ASN A 458 -11.75 -3.62 29.56
N ASP A 459 -11.66 -2.37 29.11
CA ASP A 459 -12.81 -1.53 28.84
C ASP A 459 -13.60 -2.09 27.65
N PRO A 460 -14.87 -2.50 27.82
CA PRO A 460 -15.68 -3.02 26.72
C PRO A 460 -15.66 -2.13 25.48
N ASP A 461 -15.66 -0.81 25.65
CA ASP A 461 -15.66 0.16 24.55
C ASP A 461 -14.35 0.14 23.75
N LYS A 462 -13.24 -0.31 24.36
CA LYS A 462 -11.95 -0.54 23.70
C LYS A 462 -11.79 -1.97 23.18
N LEU A 463 -12.55 -2.92 23.70
CA LEU A 463 -12.48 -4.33 23.30
C LEU A 463 -13.34 -4.62 22.08
N VAL A 464 -14.55 -4.05 22.00
CA VAL A 464 -15.47 -4.29 20.87
C VAL A 464 -14.85 -3.95 19.52
N PRO A 465 -14.15 -2.81 19.33
CA PRO A 465 -13.50 -2.50 18.06
C PRO A 465 -12.42 -3.51 17.65
N THR A 466 -11.78 -4.20 18.60
CA THR A 466 -10.70 -5.15 18.28
C THR A 466 -11.17 -6.37 17.49
N LEU A 467 -12.46 -6.69 17.57
CA LEU A 467 -13.08 -7.77 16.78
C LEU A 467 -13.01 -7.46 15.28
N GLN A 468 -12.91 -6.18 14.90
CA GLN A 468 -12.88 -5.73 13.52
C GLN A 468 -11.46 -5.51 12.97
N TYR A 469 -10.41 -5.66 13.78
CA TYR A 469 -9.03 -5.46 13.30
C TYR A 469 -8.58 -6.51 12.28
N MET A 470 -8.92 -7.79 12.51
CA MET A 470 -8.63 -8.83 11.52
C MET A 470 -9.50 -8.66 10.26
N PRO A 471 -10.83 -8.47 10.35
CA PRO A 471 -11.67 -8.14 9.20
C PRO A 471 -11.14 -6.97 8.37
N ASP A 472 -10.80 -5.84 8.98
CA ASP A 472 -10.23 -4.68 8.27
C ASP A 472 -8.92 -5.04 7.55
N ALA A 473 -7.98 -5.69 8.24
CA ALA A 473 -6.73 -6.13 7.64
C ALA A 473 -6.93 -7.14 6.49
N LEU A 474 -7.91 -8.05 6.61
CA LEU A 474 -8.29 -8.99 5.56
C LEU A 474 -8.86 -8.23 4.35
N GLY A 475 -9.67 -7.20 4.58
CA GLY A 475 -10.25 -6.37 3.53
C GLY A 475 -9.18 -5.71 2.69
N ARG A 476 -8.19 -5.14 3.36
CA ARG A 476 -7.02 -4.52 2.71
C ARG A 476 -6.17 -5.56 1.96
N ALA A 477 -6.00 -6.76 2.52
CA ALA A 477 -5.32 -7.85 1.81
C ALA A 477 -6.08 -8.27 0.53
N LEU A 478 -7.41 -8.36 0.58
CA LEU A 478 -8.26 -8.68 -0.57
C LEU A 478 -8.28 -7.54 -1.59
N GLU A 479 -8.34 -6.28 -1.15
CA GLU A 479 -8.23 -5.11 -2.02
C GLU A 479 -6.93 -5.17 -2.84
N ALA A 480 -5.79 -5.43 -2.18
CA ALA A 480 -4.52 -5.56 -2.88
C ALA A 480 -4.46 -6.76 -3.83
N ALA A 481 -5.06 -7.89 -3.43
CA ALA A 481 -5.11 -9.10 -4.21
C ALA A 481 -6.02 -9.00 -5.45
N THR A 482 -7.11 -8.23 -5.38
CA THR A 482 -8.10 -8.09 -6.46
C THR A 482 -7.82 -6.91 -7.38
N LEU A 483 -7.25 -5.81 -6.88
CA LEU A 483 -6.99 -4.59 -7.66
C LEU A 483 -5.54 -4.51 -8.16
N GLY A 484 -4.63 -5.28 -7.57
CA GLY A 484 -3.24 -5.40 -8.02
C GLY A 484 -2.31 -4.27 -7.58
N TYR A 485 -2.77 -3.36 -6.71
CA TYR A 485 -1.98 -2.29 -6.09
C TYR A 485 -2.15 -2.31 -4.56
N PRO A 486 -1.25 -1.71 -3.76
CA PRO A 486 -1.39 -1.65 -2.31
C PRO A 486 -2.69 -0.96 -1.85
N ALA A 487 -3.35 -1.51 -0.83
CA ALA A 487 -4.65 -1.01 -0.36
C ALA A 487 -4.60 0.45 0.09
N GLY A 488 -5.51 1.27 -0.43
CA GLY A 488 -5.55 2.72 -0.23
C GLY A 488 -4.50 3.52 -1.00
N GLU A 489 -3.70 2.88 -1.87
CA GLU A 489 -2.72 3.53 -2.77
C GLU A 489 -3.02 3.18 -4.25
N PRO A 490 -4.10 3.72 -4.85
CA PRO A 490 -4.48 3.36 -6.22
C PRO A 490 -3.41 3.72 -7.26
N ASP A 491 -3.20 2.82 -8.22
CA ASP A 491 -2.22 2.98 -9.30
C ASP A 491 -2.83 2.66 -10.68
N ALA A 492 -3.07 3.71 -11.46
CA ALA A 492 -3.63 3.61 -12.82
C ALA A 492 -2.72 2.94 -13.86
N SER A 493 -1.45 2.68 -13.51
CA SER A 493 -0.55 1.92 -14.39
C SER A 493 -0.71 0.40 -14.26
N VAL A 494 -1.34 -0.07 -13.16
CA VAL A 494 -1.61 -1.48 -12.91
C VAL A 494 -2.77 -1.94 -13.78
N LYS A 495 -2.65 -3.16 -14.32
CA LYS A 495 -3.73 -3.85 -15.03
C LYS A 495 -4.03 -5.14 -14.28
N GLN A 496 -5.30 -5.33 -13.92
CA GLN A 496 -5.76 -6.60 -13.36
C GLN A 496 -5.56 -7.71 -14.39
N ASP A 497 -5.21 -8.91 -13.89
CA ASP A 497 -5.11 -10.15 -14.66
C ASP A 497 -6.14 -11.20 -14.20
N THR A 498 -6.04 -12.40 -14.75
CA THR A 498 -7.02 -13.48 -14.51
C THR A 498 -7.06 -13.92 -13.05
N ASP A 499 -5.92 -13.88 -12.36
CA ASP A 499 -5.86 -14.26 -10.95
C ASP A 499 -6.53 -13.19 -10.07
N ASN A 500 -6.31 -11.90 -10.38
CA ASN A 500 -7.01 -10.79 -9.73
C ASN A 500 -8.54 -10.95 -9.83
N ALA A 501 -9.04 -11.16 -11.06
CA ALA A 501 -10.47 -11.27 -11.34
C ALA A 501 -11.09 -12.54 -10.72
N ALA A 502 -10.37 -13.65 -10.73
CA ALA A 502 -10.82 -14.90 -10.09
C ALA A 502 -10.96 -14.76 -8.57
N ILE A 503 -10.08 -13.99 -7.91
CA ILE A 503 -10.23 -13.69 -6.48
C ILE A 503 -11.47 -12.83 -6.26
N MET A 504 -11.68 -11.79 -7.08
CA MET A 504 -12.87 -10.93 -6.97
C MET A 504 -14.16 -11.73 -7.12
N GLN A 505 -14.21 -12.66 -8.07
CA GLN A 505 -15.35 -13.57 -8.24
C GLN A 505 -15.66 -14.36 -6.96
N LYS A 506 -14.64 -14.97 -6.35
CA LYS A 506 -14.80 -15.74 -5.10
C LYS A 506 -15.23 -14.86 -3.94
N VAL A 507 -14.72 -13.63 -3.86
CA VAL A 507 -15.12 -12.64 -2.85
C VAL A 507 -16.60 -12.28 -3.00
N MET A 508 -17.05 -11.98 -4.22
CA MET A 508 -18.46 -11.69 -4.51
C MET A 508 -19.37 -12.87 -4.17
N GLU A 509 -18.96 -14.09 -4.52
CA GLU A 509 -19.71 -15.31 -4.19
C GLU A 509 -19.81 -15.51 -2.68
N LYS A 510 -18.70 -15.34 -1.95
CA LYS A 510 -18.64 -15.61 -0.52
C LYS A 510 -19.40 -14.59 0.31
N TYR A 511 -19.12 -13.30 0.13
CA TYR A 511 -19.70 -12.23 0.94
C TYR A 511 -21.03 -11.70 0.40
N GLY A 512 -21.31 -11.90 -0.90
CA GLY A 512 -22.62 -11.60 -1.45
C GLY A 512 -23.69 -12.61 -1.00
N ALA A 513 -23.35 -13.89 -0.94
CA ALA A 513 -24.31 -14.94 -0.56
C ALA A 513 -24.65 -14.96 0.95
N ASP A 514 -23.83 -14.31 1.80
CA ASP A 514 -23.97 -14.31 3.25
C ASP A 514 -23.72 -12.90 3.83
N ALA A 515 -24.74 -12.05 3.82
CA ALA A 515 -24.68 -10.73 4.46
C ALA A 515 -24.43 -10.83 5.97
N GLY A 516 -24.86 -11.91 6.63
CA GLY A 516 -24.59 -12.17 8.04
C GLY A 516 -23.10 -12.29 8.33
N LEU A 517 -22.36 -12.99 7.46
CA LEU A 517 -20.91 -13.07 7.53
C LEU A 517 -20.26 -11.69 7.35
N LEU A 518 -20.67 -10.93 6.34
CA LEU A 518 -20.13 -9.57 6.13
C LEU A 518 -20.45 -8.65 7.32
N LYS A 519 -21.65 -8.76 7.90
CA LYS A 519 -22.04 -8.00 9.10
C LYS A 519 -21.22 -8.41 10.33
N HIS A 520 -20.89 -9.69 10.47
CA HIS A 520 -20.00 -10.15 11.53
C HIS A 520 -18.57 -9.59 11.35
N GLN A 521 -18.12 -9.51 10.10
CA GLN A 521 -16.81 -9.01 9.67
C GLN A 521 -16.92 -7.59 9.08
N GLU A 522 -17.69 -6.71 9.71
CA GLU A 522 -18.06 -5.38 9.17
C GLU A 522 -16.84 -4.49 8.84
N GLY A 523 -15.68 -4.73 9.47
CA GLY A 523 -14.42 -4.08 9.11
C GLY A 523 -13.97 -4.33 7.66
N LEU A 524 -14.54 -5.32 6.94
CA LEU A 524 -14.30 -5.55 5.52
C LEU A 524 -15.06 -4.60 4.60
N ALA A 525 -16.16 -4.02 5.07
CA ALA A 525 -17.18 -3.46 4.20
C ALA A 525 -16.66 -2.30 3.33
N ASP A 526 -15.76 -1.46 3.86
CA ASP A 526 -15.15 -0.37 3.11
C ASP A 526 -14.32 -0.88 1.92
N SER A 527 -13.45 -1.87 2.16
CA SER A 527 -12.59 -2.51 1.18
C SER A 527 -13.42 -3.27 0.15
N MET A 528 -14.53 -3.89 0.55
CA MET A 528 -15.48 -4.51 -0.37
C MET A 528 -16.11 -3.49 -1.32
N GLY A 529 -16.45 -2.30 -0.81
CA GLY A 529 -16.90 -1.17 -1.63
C GLY A 529 -15.86 -0.70 -2.64
N VAL A 530 -14.58 -0.60 -2.23
CA VAL A 530 -13.46 -0.24 -3.12
C VAL A 530 -13.23 -1.29 -4.19
N MET A 531 -13.25 -2.59 -3.83
CA MET A 531 -13.16 -3.68 -4.79
C MET A 531 -14.33 -3.68 -5.77
N GLY A 532 -15.55 -3.50 -5.28
CA GLY A 532 -16.74 -3.38 -6.13
C GLY A 532 -16.66 -2.19 -7.10
N ALA A 533 -16.15 -1.04 -6.65
CA ALA A 533 -15.91 0.11 -7.51
C ALA A 533 -14.84 -0.15 -8.59
N GLY A 534 -13.76 -0.88 -8.25
CA GLY A 534 -12.72 -1.27 -9.20
C GLY A 534 -13.16 -2.31 -10.24
N TYR A 535 -14.31 -2.96 -10.03
CA TYR A 535 -14.95 -3.94 -10.93
C TYR A 535 -16.38 -3.52 -11.30
N ILE A 536 -16.70 -2.22 -11.25
CA ILE A 536 -18.06 -1.72 -11.49
C ILE A 536 -18.56 -2.02 -12.91
N ASP A 537 -17.63 -2.08 -13.87
CA ASP A 537 -17.87 -2.53 -15.23
C ASP A 537 -18.32 -3.99 -15.30
N ASP A 538 -17.62 -4.88 -14.59
CA ASP A 538 -17.99 -6.29 -14.48
C ASP A 538 -19.31 -6.50 -13.74
N ILE A 539 -19.62 -5.69 -12.72
CA ILE A 539 -20.93 -5.72 -12.04
C ILE A 539 -22.05 -5.37 -13.03
N ASN A 540 -21.90 -4.29 -13.79
CA ASN A 540 -22.88 -3.89 -14.81
C ASN A 540 -23.00 -4.95 -15.93
N TRP A 541 -21.87 -5.51 -16.37
CA TRP A 541 -21.85 -6.58 -17.37
C TRP A 541 -22.53 -7.85 -16.86
N ALA A 542 -22.33 -8.22 -15.58
CA ALA A 542 -23.01 -9.34 -14.94
C ALA A 542 -24.51 -9.13 -14.83
N LEU A 543 -24.99 -7.90 -14.60
CA LEU A 543 -26.42 -7.59 -14.59
C LEU A 543 -27.10 -7.84 -15.96
N ASP A 544 -26.32 -7.68 -17.03
CA ASP A 544 -26.64 -8.07 -18.41
C ASP A 544 -26.24 -9.51 -18.76
N LYS A 545 -26.07 -10.37 -17.74
CA LYS A 545 -25.74 -11.80 -17.87
C LYS A 545 -24.39 -12.10 -18.54
N GLY A 546 -23.45 -11.15 -18.54
CA GLY A 546 -22.18 -11.35 -19.23
C GLY A 546 -22.33 -11.49 -20.75
N ASP A 547 -23.42 -10.96 -21.35
CA ASP A 547 -23.62 -11.02 -22.80
C ASP A 547 -22.50 -10.28 -23.52
N VAL A 548 -21.86 -10.92 -24.49
CA VAL A 548 -20.78 -10.34 -25.31
C VAL A 548 -21.24 -9.15 -26.16
N ASN A 549 -22.56 -8.98 -26.33
CA ASN A 549 -23.16 -7.84 -27.02
C ASN A 549 -23.71 -6.77 -26.06
N SER A 550 -23.53 -6.93 -24.75
CA SER A 550 -23.88 -5.89 -23.77
C SER A 550 -23.05 -4.63 -24.02
N VAL A 551 -23.63 -3.47 -23.73
CA VAL A 551 -22.92 -2.18 -23.75
C VAL A 551 -21.80 -2.10 -22.72
N PHE A 552 -21.79 -3.00 -21.73
CA PHE A 552 -20.78 -3.11 -20.70
C PHE A 552 -19.75 -4.21 -20.99
N ALA A 553 -19.89 -4.96 -22.09
CA ALA A 553 -18.97 -6.02 -22.42
C ALA A 553 -17.55 -5.45 -22.65
N PRO A 554 -16.53 -6.00 -21.99
CA PRO A 554 -15.19 -5.46 -22.08
C PRO A 554 -14.64 -5.61 -23.49
N THR A 555 -14.05 -4.54 -24.00
CA THR A 555 -13.42 -4.52 -25.34
C THR A 555 -11.90 -4.61 -25.29
N LYS A 556 -11.33 -4.45 -24.10
CA LYS A 556 -9.89 -4.45 -23.81
C LYS A 556 -9.63 -5.16 -22.49
N ASN A 557 -8.37 -5.50 -22.24
CA ASN A 557 -7.91 -6.15 -21.01
C ASN A 557 -8.79 -7.34 -20.56
N ILE A 558 -9.31 -8.14 -21.52
CA ILE A 558 -10.26 -9.24 -21.26
C ILE A 558 -9.81 -10.15 -20.10
N GLU A 559 -8.50 -10.38 -19.95
CA GLU A 559 -7.93 -11.22 -18.90
C GLU A 559 -8.17 -10.68 -17.48
N GLY A 560 -8.35 -9.37 -17.30
CA GLY A 560 -8.60 -8.73 -16.01
C GLY A 560 -10.08 -8.63 -15.62
N HIS A 561 -10.99 -9.15 -16.43
CA HIS A 561 -12.43 -9.17 -16.16
C HIS A 561 -12.88 -10.49 -15.55
N ILE A 562 -13.91 -10.45 -14.71
CA ILE A 562 -14.46 -11.63 -14.04
C ILE A 562 -14.95 -12.66 -15.07
N PRO A 563 -14.50 -13.94 -14.99
CA PRO A 563 -14.92 -14.96 -15.93
C PRO A 563 -16.33 -15.47 -15.59
N PHE A 564 -17.36 -14.80 -16.12
CA PHE A 564 -18.77 -15.15 -15.88
C PHE A 564 -19.23 -16.48 -16.50
N GLY A 565 -18.36 -17.19 -17.23
CA GLY A 565 -18.63 -18.51 -17.82
C GLY A 565 -19.81 -18.50 -18.79
N ASP A 566 -20.38 -19.68 -19.07
CA ASP A 566 -21.58 -19.81 -19.91
C ASP A 566 -22.89 -19.58 -19.14
N ASP A 567 -22.82 -19.42 -17.81
CA ASP A 567 -23.99 -19.27 -16.92
C ASP A 567 -24.16 -17.81 -16.46
N GLY A 568 -24.63 -17.00 -17.41
CA GLY A 568 -24.92 -15.60 -17.17
C GLY A 568 -26.01 -15.34 -16.11
N ASP A 569 -26.87 -16.32 -15.81
CA ASP A 569 -27.86 -16.17 -14.74
C ASP A 569 -27.22 -16.29 -13.35
N LYS A 570 -26.23 -17.18 -13.17
CA LYS A 570 -25.42 -17.24 -11.94
C LYS A 570 -24.62 -15.95 -11.74
N ALA A 571 -23.93 -15.47 -12.78
CA ALA A 571 -23.17 -14.22 -12.72
C ALA A 571 -24.02 -13.04 -12.24
N ARG A 572 -25.22 -12.90 -12.83
CA ARG A 572 -26.19 -11.88 -12.43
C ARG A 572 -26.67 -12.06 -11.00
N SER A 573 -26.92 -13.29 -10.57
CA SER A 573 -27.34 -13.58 -9.19
C SER A 573 -26.26 -13.16 -8.19
N ASN A 574 -25.01 -13.49 -8.46
CA ASN A 574 -23.87 -13.12 -7.61
C ASN A 574 -23.73 -11.59 -7.53
N ALA A 575 -23.82 -10.87 -8.66
CA ALA A 575 -23.75 -9.41 -8.67
C ALA A 575 -24.90 -8.77 -7.86
N ARG A 576 -26.11 -9.30 -7.98
CA ARG A 576 -27.28 -8.84 -7.21
C ARG A 576 -27.10 -9.04 -5.71
N GLN A 577 -26.69 -10.24 -5.30
CA GLN A 577 -26.45 -10.58 -3.90
C GLN A 577 -25.31 -9.74 -3.31
N PHE A 578 -24.25 -9.51 -4.09
CA PHE A 578 -23.15 -8.64 -3.69
C PHE A 578 -23.60 -7.19 -3.50
N LEU A 579 -24.33 -6.61 -4.46
CA LEU A 579 -24.90 -5.25 -4.32
C LEU A 579 -25.84 -5.14 -3.13
N SER A 580 -26.68 -6.16 -2.92
CA SER A 580 -27.58 -6.26 -1.77
C SER A 580 -26.81 -6.25 -0.45
N ALA A 581 -25.80 -7.11 -0.28
CA ALA A 581 -24.97 -7.17 0.92
C ALA A 581 -24.23 -5.85 1.18
N LEU A 582 -23.62 -5.25 0.14
CA LEU A 582 -22.89 -3.99 0.29
C LEU A 582 -23.79 -2.78 0.54
N GLY A 583 -25.01 -2.79 0.01
CA GLY A 583 -26.01 -1.75 0.28
C GLY A 583 -26.39 -1.63 1.76
N GLN A 584 -26.13 -2.67 2.58
CA GLN A 584 -26.38 -2.66 4.03
C GLN A 584 -25.28 -1.94 4.84
N HIS A 585 -24.21 -1.48 4.19
CA HIS A 585 -23.07 -0.82 4.82
C HIS A 585 -22.84 0.60 4.26
N PRO A 586 -22.82 1.65 5.11
CA PRO A 586 -22.68 3.05 4.69
C PRO A 586 -21.52 3.36 3.75
N ASP A 587 -20.30 2.93 4.09
CA ASP A 587 -19.10 3.25 3.31
C ASP A 587 -19.07 2.52 1.96
N ALA A 588 -19.54 1.27 1.93
CA ALA A 588 -19.65 0.48 0.71
C ALA A 588 -20.72 1.05 -0.23
N TYR A 589 -21.89 1.38 0.31
CA TYR A 589 -22.99 2.04 -0.40
C TYR A 589 -22.54 3.36 -1.04
N ALA A 590 -21.88 4.23 -0.27
CA ALA A 590 -21.44 5.54 -0.76
C ALA A 590 -20.38 5.40 -1.86
N THR A 591 -19.44 4.47 -1.69
CA THR A 591 -18.37 4.20 -2.66
C THR A 591 -18.93 3.64 -3.97
N LEU A 592 -19.83 2.66 -3.91
CA LEU A 592 -20.45 2.05 -5.08
C LEU A 592 -21.42 2.98 -5.82
N SER A 593 -22.26 3.72 -5.10
CA SER A 593 -23.19 4.67 -5.72
C SER A 593 -22.45 5.73 -6.54
N ALA A 594 -21.32 6.20 -6.03
CA ALA A 594 -20.51 7.18 -6.73
C ALA A 594 -19.70 6.57 -7.88
N ALA A 595 -19.18 5.35 -7.73
CA ALA A 595 -18.54 4.61 -8.81
C ALA A 595 -19.51 4.33 -9.97
N GLU A 596 -20.74 3.93 -9.65
CA GLU A 596 -21.80 3.66 -10.61
C GLU A 596 -22.16 4.92 -11.42
N GLN A 597 -22.35 6.06 -10.75
CA GLN A 597 -22.61 7.32 -11.43
C GLN A 597 -21.47 7.69 -12.41
N ALA A 598 -20.22 7.57 -11.97
CA ALA A 598 -19.07 7.87 -12.82
C ALA A 598 -19.00 6.91 -14.02
N TYR A 599 -19.22 5.61 -13.78
CA TYR A 599 -19.15 4.60 -14.80
C TYR A 599 -20.28 4.72 -15.83
N THR A 600 -21.54 4.84 -15.40
CA THR A 600 -22.71 5.03 -16.27
C THR A 600 -22.53 6.24 -17.19
N ARG A 601 -22.03 7.36 -16.68
CA ARG A 601 -21.72 8.54 -17.51
C ARG A 601 -20.64 8.23 -18.54
N SER A 602 -19.58 7.54 -18.13
CA SER A 602 -18.49 7.17 -19.03
C SER A 602 -18.97 6.27 -20.18
N VAL A 603 -19.89 5.34 -19.91
CA VAL A 603 -20.49 4.45 -20.91
C VAL A 603 -21.42 5.24 -21.83
N LEU A 604 -22.23 6.17 -21.31
CA LEU A 604 -23.09 7.04 -22.13
C LEU A 604 -22.32 7.83 -23.18
N GLU A 605 -21.14 8.35 -22.83
CA GLU A 605 -20.26 9.06 -23.77
C GLU A 605 -19.76 8.16 -24.91
N THR A 606 -19.64 6.84 -24.70
CA THR A 606 -19.25 5.91 -25.78
C THR A 606 -20.32 5.77 -26.87
N HIS A 607 -21.55 6.20 -26.59
CA HIS A 607 -22.70 6.08 -27.48
C HIS A 607 -22.99 7.38 -28.26
N VAL A 608 -22.10 8.36 -28.19
CA VAL A 608 -22.15 9.58 -29.00
C VAL A 608 -21.20 9.46 -30.18
N GLY A 609 -21.76 9.47 -31.39
CA GLY A 609 -21.02 9.43 -32.64
C GLY A 609 -20.22 10.71 -32.89
N PRO A 610 -19.22 10.70 -33.80
CA PRO A 610 -18.39 11.87 -34.12
C PRO A 610 -19.17 13.08 -34.67
N ASP A 611 -20.39 12.85 -35.16
CA ASP A 611 -21.31 13.87 -35.67
C ASP A 611 -22.34 14.34 -34.60
N GLY A 612 -22.20 13.87 -33.36
CA GLY A 612 -23.12 14.13 -32.25
C GLY A 612 -24.38 13.27 -32.27
N THR A 613 -24.46 12.27 -33.16
CA THR A 613 -25.60 11.33 -33.16
C THR A 613 -25.53 10.40 -31.96
N ILE A 614 -26.65 10.23 -31.26
CA ILE A 614 -26.74 9.38 -30.06
C ILE A 614 -27.32 8.03 -30.47
N ASP A 615 -26.63 6.93 -30.10
CA ASP A 615 -27.23 5.60 -30.12
C ASP A 615 -28.24 5.48 -28.97
N SER A 616 -29.52 5.73 -29.29
CA SER A 616 -30.60 5.75 -28.31
C SER A 616 -30.87 4.39 -27.68
N ASP A 617 -30.55 3.29 -28.35
CA ASP A 617 -30.82 1.94 -27.86
C ASP A 617 -29.78 1.58 -26.81
N ALA A 618 -28.51 1.85 -27.11
CA ALA A 618 -27.41 1.68 -26.17
C ALA A 618 -27.56 2.62 -24.95
N ALA A 619 -27.84 3.91 -25.17
CA ALA A 619 -28.06 4.87 -24.09
C ALA A 619 -29.21 4.48 -23.15
N ARG A 620 -30.32 3.94 -23.68
CA ARG A 620 -31.40 3.39 -22.85
C ARG A 620 -30.94 2.22 -21.99
N SER A 621 -30.15 1.30 -22.56
CA SER A 621 -29.61 0.15 -21.83
C SER A 621 -28.71 0.62 -20.69
N THR A 622 -27.80 1.55 -20.98
CA THR A 622 -26.85 2.11 -20.01
C THR A 622 -27.57 2.77 -18.84
N VAL A 623 -28.49 3.71 -19.12
CA VAL A 623 -29.28 4.38 -18.07
C VAL A 623 -30.09 3.36 -17.25
N ARG A 624 -30.68 2.37 -17.91
CA ARG A 624 -31.49 1.37 -17.22
C ARG A 624 -30.67 0.52 -16.25
N VAL A 625 -29.52 0.00 -16.67
CA VAL A 625 -28.70 -0.89 -15.82
C VAL A 625 -28.08 -0.11 -14.67
N GLY A 626 -27.55 1.10 -14.92
CA GLY A 626 -27.05 1.94 -13.83
C GLY A 626 -28.12 2.30 -12.81
N ALA A 627 -29.36 2.57 -13.26
CA ALA A 627 -30.48 2.77 -12.36
C ALA A 627 -30.89 1.48 -11.61
N VAL A 628 -30.71 0.28 -12.18
CA VAL A 628 -30.90 -0.99 -11.46
C VAL A 628 -29.90 -1.11 -10.31
N VAL A 629 -28.61 -0.81 -10.55
CA VAL A 629 -27.57 -0.84 -9.51
C VAL A 629 -27.94 0.12 -8.37
N GLN A 630 -28.24 1.37 -8.68
CA GLN A 630 -28.60 2.37 -7.68
C GLN A 630 -29.86 1.97 -6.89
N GLY A 631 -30.91 1.49 -7.57
CA GLY A 631 -32.13 1.04 -6.90
C GLY A 631 -31.91 -0.14 -5.95
N MET A 632 -31.06 -1.10 -6.32
CA MET A 632 -30.69 -2.20 -5.42
C MET A 632 -29.96 -1.70 -4.16
N LEU A 633 -28.97 -0.82 -4.34
CA LEU A 633 -28.23 -0.22 -3.23
C LEU A 633 -29.15 0.58 -2.29
N ASP A 634 -30.06 1.37 -2.84
CA ASP A 634 -30.98 2.20 -2.07
C ASP A 634 -32.02 1.39 -1.31
N GLN A 635 -32.56 0.34 -1.94
CA GLN A 635 -33.51 -0.55 -1.29
C GLN A 635 -32.84 -1.33 -0.16
N SER A 636 -31.63 -1.85 -0.36
CA SER A 636 -30.85 -2.51 0.68
C SER A 636 -30.54 -1.57 1.86
N ARG A 637 -30.10 -0.34 1.56
CA ARG A 637 -29.92 0.73 2.55
C ARG A 637 -31.21 0.97 3.33
N ALA A 638 -32.35 1.10 2.64
CA ALA A 638 -33.65 1.30 3.26
C ALA A 638 -34.03 0.15 4.19
N ASP A 639 -33.87 -1.09 3.76
CA ASP A 639 -34.21 -2.29 4.54
C ASP A 639 -33.32 -2.40 5.78
N GLN A 640 -32.02 -2.08 5.66
CA GLN A 640 -31.11 -2.02 6.80
C GLN A 640 -31.46 -0.89 7.78
N VAL A 641 -31.74 0.31 7.27
CA VAL A 641 -32.17 1.46 8.09
C VAL A 641 -33.47 1.14 8.84
N GLN A 642 -34.37 0.36 8.23
CA GLN A 642 -35.57 -0.15 8.88
C GLN A 642 -35.24 -1.14 10.00
N ALA A 643 -34.40 -2.13 9.70
CA ALA A 643 -34.00 -3.16 10.65
C ALA A 643 -33.36 -2.56 11.92
N ASP A 644 -32.55 -1.52 11.77
CA ASP A 644 -31.84 -0.85 12.87
C ASP A 644 -32.63 0.29 13.54
N ASN A 645 -33.93 0.43 13.25
CA ASN A 645 -34.79 1.49 13.77
C ASN A 645 -34.23 2.92 13.55
N MET A 646 -33.76 3.20 12.33
CA MET A 646 -33.20 4.49 11.88
C MET A 646 -31.84 4.89 12.46
N LYS A 647 -31.22 4.09 13.34
CA LYS A 647 -29.92 4.44 13.95
C LYS A 647 -28.81 4.66 12.91
N LYS A 648 -28.77 3.82 11.87
CA LYS A 648 -27.76 3.91 10.81
C LYS A 648 -28.02 5.01 9.79
N HIS A 649 -29.19 5.66 9.79
CA HIS A 649 -29.51 6.64 8.75
C HIS A 649 -28.48 7.78 8.70
N GLU A 650 -28.09 8.29 9.86
CA GLU A 650 -27.05 9.33 9.99
C GLU A 650 -25.69 8.85 9.48
N ASP A 651 -25.35 7.58 9.69
CA ASP A 651 -24.08 7.00 9.21
C ASP A 651 -24.03 6.96 7.67
N TYR A 652 -25.14 6.62 6.99
CA TYR A 652 -25.22 6.71 5.53
C TYR A 652 -25.10 8.13 5.01
N GLU A 653 -25.82 9.07 5.63
CA GLU A 653 -25.76 10.49 5.21
C GLU A 653 -24.35 11.04 5.42
N LYS A 654 -23.68 10.66 6.52
CA LYS A 654 -22.30 11.00 6.79
C LYS A 654 -21.35 10.37 5.77
N ALA A 655 -21.49 9.08 5.46
CA ALA A 655 -20.65 8.40 4.47
C ALA A 655 -20.80 9.04 3.07
N VAL A 656 -22.04 9.34 2.65
CA VAL A 656 -22.31 10.05 1.38
C VAL A 656 -21.71 11.46 1.41
N ALA A 657 -21.90 12.22 2.49
CA ALA A 657 -21.34 13.58 2.62
C ALA A 657 -19.80 13.58 2.67
N GLU A 658 -19.17 12.59 3.29
CA GLU A 658 -17.71 12.42 3.29
C GLU A 658 -17.17 12.14 1.90
N ARG A 659 -17.93 11.42 1.07
CA ARG A 659 -17.64 11.21 -0.36
C ARG A 659 -18.03 12.41 -1.22
N ALA A 660 -18.95 13.26 -0.78
CA ALA A 660 -19.21 14.57 -1.39
C ALA A 660 -17.97 15.49 -1.31
N GLY A 661 -17.04 15.25 -0.37
CA GLY A 661 -15.74 15.93 -0.34
C GLY A 661 -14.87 15.71 -1.58
N TRP A 662 -15.23 14.78 -2.48
CA TRP A 662 -14.65 14.67 -3.83
C TRP A 662 -14.87 15.96 -4.68
N VAL A 663 -15.78 16.85 -4.23
CA VAL A 663 -16.10 18.18 -4.82
C VAL A 663 -15.08 19.26 -4.64
N GLU A 664 -14.49 19.38 -3.47
CA GLU A 664 -13.55 20.48 -3.22
C GLU A 664 -12.23 20.31 -4.00
N PHE A 665 -12.03 19.14 -4.62
CA PHE A 665 -10.82 18.79 -5.38
C PHE A 665 -11.05 18.65 -6.89
N GLY A 666 -12.05 19.33 -7.48
CA GLY A 666 -12.33 19.36 -8.93
C GLY A 666 -11.17 19.79 -9.87
N ALA A 667 -9.95 19.96 -9.36
CA ALA A 667 -8.71 20.15 -10.10
C ALA A 667 -7.66 19.03 -9.88
N GLY A 668 -8.01 17.94 -9.19
CA GLY A 668 -7.10 16.88 -8.74
C GLY A 668 -7.45 15.44 -9.16
N VAL A 669 -8.58 15.23 -9.85
CA VAL A 669 -8.89 13.92 -10.45
C VAL A 669 -7.97 13.70 -11.66
N GLY A 670 -7.03 12.76 -11.54
CA GLY A 670 -6.23 12.31 -12.66
C GLY A 670 -7.00 11.24 -13.43
N ILE A 671 -7.40 11.55 -14.66
CA ILE A 671 -7.83 10.50 -15.60
C ILE A 671 -6.59 10.03 -16.34
N ALA A 672 -6.30 8.73 -16.27
CA ALA A 672 -5.20 8.13 -17.00
C ALA A 672 -5.65 6.80 -17.59
N ALA A 673 -5.39 6.57 -18.87
CA ALA A 673 -5.54 5.26 -19.51
C ALA A 673 -6.91 4.58 -19.31
N GLY A 674 -8.00 5.35 -19.27
CA GLY A 674 -9.36 4.82 -19.13
C GLY A 674 -9.78 4.49 -17.70
N VAL A 675 -9.17 5.11 -16.69
CA VAL A 675 -9.62 5.03 -15.29
C VAL A 675 -9.74 6.42 -14.66
N ALA A 676 -10.67 6.59 -13.72
CA ALA A 676 -10.85 7.78 -12.90
C ALA A 676 -10.26 7.57 -11.50
N PHE A 677 -9.55 8.57 -10.98
CA PHE A 677 -9.08 8.59 -9.60
C PHE A 677 -9.96 9.50 -8.74
N LEU A 678 -10.65 8.92 -7.75
CA LEU A 678 -11.42 9.67 -6.77
C LEU A 678 -10.57 9.86 -5.50
N PRO A 679 -10.22 11.11 -5.12
CA PRO A 679 -9.22 11.36 -4.09
C PRO A 679 -9.69 11.01 -2.68
N ALA A 680 -8.75 10.67 -1.81
CA ALA A 680 -9.02 10.55 -0.38
C ALA A 680 -9.46 11.92 0.21
N THR A 681 -10.52 11.96 1.02
CA THR A 681 -10.96 13.21 1.66
C THR A 681 -10.24 13.41 3.01
N ALA A 682 -9.56 14.54 3.15
CA ALA A 682 -8.66 14.82 4.29
C ALA A 682 -9.38 14.96 5.64
N ALA A 683 -10.71 15.11 5.64
CA ALA A 683 -11.48 15.37 6.85
C ALA A 683 -11.69 14.11 7.72
N VAL A 684 -11.72 12.90 7.14
CA VAL A 684 -12.15 11.70 7.91
C VAL A 684 -11.43 10.39 7.53
N GLY A 685 -10.47 10.38 6.60
CA GLY A 685 -9.65 9.20 6.33
C GLY A 685 -10.23 8.21 5.31
N ALA A 686 -11.20 8.65 4.50
CA ALA A 686 -11.70 7.90 3.35
C ALA A 686 -10.55 7.58 2.36
N ALA A 687 -10.40 6.32 1.97
CA ALA A 687 -9.39 5.89 0.99
C ALA A 687 -9.69 6.43 -0.42
N ALA A 688 -8.63 6.68 -1.19
CA ALA A 688 -8.74 7.00 -2.60
C ALA A 688 -9.20 5.75 -3.38
N VAL A 689 -10.00 5.95 -4.44
CA VAL A 689 -10.61 4.86 -5.21
C VAL A 689 -10.31 5.05 -6.69
N LEU A 690 -10.00 3.96 -7.38
CA LEU A 690 -9.78 3.93 -8.83
C LEU A 690 -10.92 3.18 -9.50
N ILE A 691 -11.58 3.85 -10.45
CA ILE A 691 -12.79 3.34 -11.12
C ILE A 691 -12.49 3.19 -12.62
N PRO A 692 -12.81 2.04 -13.24
CA PRO A 692 -12.72 1.89 -14.68
C PRO A 692 -13.68 2.85 -15.39
N LEU A 693 -13.27 3.36 -16.56
CA LEU A 693 -14.10 4.17 -17.45
C LEU A 693 -14.19 3.50 -18.81
N ALA A 694 -15.33 3.63 -19.48
CA ALA A 694 -15.54 3.04 -20.81
C ALA A 694 -14.85 3.80 -21.95
N THR A 695 -14.18 4.94 -21.68
CA THR A 695 -13.51 5.77 -22.68
C THR A 695 -12.00 5.88 -22.42
N ASP A 696 -11.18 5.82 -23.48
CA ASP A 696 -9.74 6.13 -23.34
C ASP A 696 -9.53 7.64 -23.31
N THR A 697 -8.79 8.13 -22.33
CA THR A 697 -8.47 9.54 -22.09
C THR A 697 -7.79 10.26 -23.27
N ALA A 698 -8.53 11.17 -23.93
CA ALA A 698 -8.01 12.40 -24.59
C ALA A 698 -9.10 13.45 -24.92
N SER A 699 -10.38 13.25 -24.59
CA SER A 699 -11.46 14.22 -24.83
C SER A 699 -11.88 14.91 -23.54
N GLY A 700 -12.01 16.24 -23.55
CA GLY A 700 -12.48 17.05 -22.41
C GLY A 700 -13.86 16.66 -21.85
N ALA A 701 -14.60 15.80 -22.55
CA ALA A 701 -15.84 15.19 -22.06
C ALA A 701 -15.63 14.34 -20.79
N ALA A 702 -14.52 13.60 -20.66
CA ALA A 702 -14.29 12.75 -19.48
C ALA A 702 -13.99 13.57 -18.21
N GLU A 703 -13.24 14.68 -18.33
CA GLU A 703 -13.00 15.62 -17.23
C GLU A 703 -14.31 16.30 -16.79
N GLN A 704 -15.19 16.62 -17.74
CA GLN A 704 -16.51 17.19 -17.48
C GLN A 704 -17.46 16.18 -16.81
N VAL A 705 -17.45 14.92 -17.26
CA VAL A 705 -18.22 13.80 -16.68
C VAL A 705 -17.88 13.63 -15.20
N ILE A 706 -16.60 13.66 -14.84
CA ILE A 706 -16.18 13.48 -13.44
C ILE A 706 -16.48 14.74 -12.61
N GLY A 707 -16.29 15.93 -13.17
CA GLY A 707 -16.63 17.19 -12.50
C GLY A 707 -18.12 17.32 -12.17
N GLN A 708 -19.00 16.65 -12.92
CA GLN A 708 -20.45 16.61 -12.70
C GLN A 708 -20.88 15.61 -11.62
N VAL A 709 -20.35 14.37 -11.63
CA VAL A 709 -20.55 13.37 -10.53
C VAL A 709 -20.30 14.02 -9.18
N VAL A 710 -19.20 14.76 -9.16
CA VAL A 710 -18.74 15.55 -8.06
C VAL A 710 -19.85 16.54 -7.60
N GLY A 711 -20.31 17.45 -8.46
CA GLY A 711 -21.35 18.44 -8.12
C GLY A 711 -22.65 17.84 -7.57
N ASP A 712 -23.13 16.74 -8.15
CA ASP A 712 -24.42 16.14 -7.81
C ASP A 712 -24.45 15.47 -6.43
N ILE A 713 -23.30 14.94 -5.97
CA ILE A 713 -23.18 14.36 -4.62
C ILE A 713 -23.19 15.48 -3.55
N SER A 714 -22.63 16.67 -3.83
CA SER A 714 -22.65 17.82 -2.92
C SER A 714 -24.04 18.43 -2.76
N ASP A 715 -24.73 18.69 -3.87
CA ASP A 715 -26.01 19.40 -3.86
C ASP A 715 -27.13 18.62 -3.15
N ASN A 716 -26.99 17.29 -3.07
CA ASN A 716 -27.94 16.40 -2.41
C ASN A 716 -27.61 16.07 -0.95
N SER A 717 -26.37 16.28 -0.48
CA SER A 717 -25.91 15.84 0.84
C SER A 717 -25.86 16.92 1.94
N VAL A 718 -25.97 18.22 1.62
CA VAL A 718 -25.56 19.27 2.58
C VAL A 718 -26.66 20.18 3.18
N ASP A 719 -27.84 20.38 2.58
CA ASP A 719 -28.70 21.50 3.03
C ASP A 719 -29.86 21.20 4.00
N LYS A 720 -29.99 19.99 4.57
CA LYS A 720 -31.14 19.67 5.47
C LYS A 720 -30.85 18.92 6.78
N SER A 721 -29.63 18.46 7.03
CA SER A 721 -29.35 17.54 8.15
C SER A 721 -29.07 18.21 9.50
N LYS A 722 -28.88 19.54 9.58
CA LYS A 722 -28.48 20.21 10.84
C LYS A 722 -29.59 20.53 11.84
N GLU A 723 -30.88 20.39 11.50
CA GLU A 723 -31.96 20.89 12.39
C GLU A 723 -33.07 19.89 12.79
N LYS A 724 -32.96 18.57 12.52
CA LYS A 724 -34.12 17.67 12.71
C LYS A 724 -33.89 16.31 13.38
N ALA A 725 -32.84 16.11 14.18
CA ALA A 725 -32.53 14.82 14.81
C ALA A 725 -33.46 14.35 15.96
N GLU A 726 -34.72 14.82 16.09
CA GLU A 726 -35.56 14.41 17.23
C GLU A 726 -36.99 13.92 16.92
N GLN A 727 -37.43 13.75 15.66
CA GLN A 727 -38.75 13.13 15.39
C GLN A 727 -38.75 12.24 14.14
N LEU A 728 -38.71 10.92 14.40
CA LEU A 728 -38.86 9.82 13.42
C LEU A 728 -40.17 9.96 12.62
N THR A 729 -40.09 10.35 11.34
CA THR A 729 -41.27 10.59 10.50
C THR A 729 -41.20 9.92 9.13
N ARG A 730 -42.37 9.77 8.49
CA ARG A 730 -42.55 9.33 7.09
C ARG A 730 -41.82 10.26 6.07
N GLU A 731 -41.34 11.43 6.50
CA GLU A 731 -40.58 12.38 5.68
C GLU A 731 -39.13 11.90 5.42
N GLU A 732 -38.49 11.25 6.40
CA GLU A 732 -37.11 10.72 6.29
C GLU A 732 -37.05 9.44 5.45
N TRP A 733 -38.09 8.61 5.52
CA TRP A 733 -38.25 7.47 4.61
C TRP A 733 -38.32 7.90 3.14
N ASN A 734 -38.99 9.02 2.87
CA ASN A 734 -39.02 9.58 1.52
C ASN A 734 -37.70 10.22 1.12
N SER A 735 -36.82 10.61 2.05
CA SER A 735 -35.53 11.22 1.68
C SER A 735 -34.52 10.20 1.19
N ILE A 736 -34.52 8.96 1.71
CA ILE A 736 -33.65 7.87 1.22
C ILE A 736 -33.90 7.65 -0.29
N TYR A 737 -35.14 7.33 -0.67
CA TYR A 737 -35.47 7.07 -2.07
C TYR A 737 -35.38 8.31 -2.96
N ARG A 738 -35.65 9.52 -2.44
CA ARG A 738 -35.47 10.75 -3.24
C ARG A 738 -34.01 11.07 -3.54
N SER A 739 -33.13 10.89 -2.55
CA SER A 739 -31.69 11.07 -2.74
C SER A 739 -31.15 10.02 -3.71
N GLY A 740 -31.58 8.78 -3.52
CA GLY A 740 -31.30 7.65 -4.41
C GLY A 740 -31.74 7.84 -5.86
N GLU A 741 -33.01 8.24 -6.06
CA GLU A 741 -33.58 8.55 -7.38
C GLU A 741 -32.82 9.71 -8.04
N SER A 742 -32.44 10.74 -7.28
CA SER A 742 -31.61 11.83 -7.81
C SER A 742 -30.22 11.35 -8.25
N MET A 743 -29.61 10.41 -7.53
CA MET A 743 -28.33 9.82 -7.93
C MET A 743 -28.45 8.97 -9.19
N ALA A 744 -29.57 8.25 -9.37
CA ALA A 744 -29.86 7.50 -10.59
C ALA A 744 -30.21 8.41 -11.79
N GLU A 745 -30.87 9.54 -11.54
CA GLU A 745 -31.25 10.54 -12.55
C GLU A 745 -30.04 11.31 -13.10
N ALA A 746 -29.08 11.62 -12.23
CA ALA A 746 -28.00 12.56 -12.50
C ALA A 746 -27.18 12.21 -13.77
N PRO A 747 -26.67 10.96 -13.96
CA PRO A 747 -25.97 10.58 -15.19
C PRO A 747 -26.76 10.86 -16.48
N MET A 748 -28.06 10.59 -16.45
CA MET A 748 -28.96 10.78 -17.59
C MET A 748 -29.23 12.27 -17.84
N GLU A 749 -29.58 13.04 -16.81
CA GLU A 749 -29.92 14.46 -16.96
C GLU A 749 -28.72 15.26 -17.49
N ASP A 750 -27.50 14.95 -17.01
CA ASP A 750 -26.29 15.60 -17.50
C ASP A 750 -25.97 15.22 -18.94
N PHE A 751 -26.08 13.94 -19.29
CA PHE A 751 -25.91 13.50 -20.68
C PHE A 751 -26.89 14.21 -21.62
N LEU A 752 -28.16 14.34 -21.20
CA LEU A 752 -29.20 15.06 -21.95
C LEU A 752 -28.96 16.58 -21.98
N ALA A 753 -28.32 17.16 -20.96
CA ALA A 753 -27.97 18.58 -20.94
C ALA A 753 -26.82 18.89 -21.90
N LEU A 754 -25.87 17.97 -22.06
CA LEU A 754 -24.70 18.12 -22.93
C LEU A 754 -25.00 17.84 -24.40
N HIS A 755 -25.75 16.77 -24.69
CA HIS A 755 -25.83 16.24 -26.06
C HIS A 755 -27.21 16.37 -26.71
N ALA A 756 -28.29 16.55 -25.95
CA ALA A 756 -29.65 16.58 -26.50
C ALA A 756 -30.22 18.01 -26.59
N ALA A 757 -30.80 18.36 -27.73
CA ALA A 757 -31.55 19.60 -27.88
C ALA A 757 -32.84 19.56 -27.05
N LYS A 758 -33.44 20.74 -26.80
CA LYS A 758 -34.77 20.82 -26.16
C LYS A 758 -35.88 20.20 -27.01
N GLU A 759 -35.64 20.06 -28.31
CA GLU A 759 -36.57 19.48 -29.28
C GLU A 759 -36.53 17.95 -29.35
N ASP A 760 -35.53 17.30 -28.73
CA ASP A 760 -35.37 15.84 -28.67
C ASP A 760 -36.30 15.20 -27.62
N SER A 761 -37.59 15.55 -27.66
CA SER A 761 -38.55 15.15 -26.63
C SER A 761 -38.67 13.64 -26.48
N LYS A 762 -38.56 12.89 -27.59
CA LYS A 762 -38.65 11.42 -27.58
C LYS A 762 -37.44 10.79 -26.89
N LEU A 763 -36.21 11.23 -27.18
CA LEU A 763 -35.02 10.70 -26.52
C LEU A 763 -35.06 10.98 -25.01
N ARG A 764 -35.46 12.20 -24.62
CA ARG A 764 -35.62 12.59 -23.22
C ARG A 764 -36.65 11.73 -22.49
N GLU A 765 -37.79 11.45 -23.13
CA GLU A 765 -38.84 10.58 -22.59
C GLU A 765 -38.35 9.12 -22.48
N ASP A 766 -37.76 8.59 -23.54
CA ASP A 766 -37.20 7.23 -23.62
C ASP A 766 -36.15 6.97 -22.51
N LEU A 767 -35.23 7.90 -22.27
CA LEU A 767 -34.22 7.76 -21.21
C LEU A 767 -34.84 7.89 -19.81
N LYS A 768 -35.77 8.84 -19.59
CA LYS A 768 -36.49 8.98 -18.31
C LYS A 768 -37.29 7.73 -17.98
N GLU A 769 -38.00 7.16 -18.95
CA GLU A 769 -38.69 5.88 -18.76
C GLU A 769 -37.71 4.75 -18.44
N SER A 770 -36.57 4.69 -19.12
CA SER A 770 -35.53 3.68 -18.88
C SER A 770 -34.93 3.79 -17.47
N MET A 771 -34.70 5.02 -17.00
CA MET A 771 -34.24 5.31 -15.63
C MET A 771 -35.27 4.86 -14.60
N LEU A 772 -36.53 5.31 -14.71
CA LEU A 772 -37.60 4.96 -13.77
C LEU A 772 -37.85 3.44 -13.73
N LEU A 773 -37.85 2.79 -14.90
CA LEU A 773 -37.99 1.34 -15.01
C LEU A 773 -36.78 0.62 -14.40
N GLY A 774 -35.57 1.10 -14.65
CA GLY A 774 -34.35 0.53 -14.08
C GLY A 774 -34.35 0.61 -12.56
N TYR A 775 -34.58 1.80 -12.02
CA TYR A 775 -34.65 2.07 -10.59
C TYR A 775 -35.70 1.20 -9.88
N GLY A 776 -36.94 1.20 -10.41
CA GLY A 776 -38.01 0.36 -9.88
C GLY A 776 -37.70 -1.13 -9.96
N VAL A 777 -37.07 -1.60 -11.05
CA VAL A 777 -36.61 -2.99 -11.16
C VAL A 777 -35.51 -3.31 -10.14
N GLY A 778 -34.59 -2.39 -9.88
CA GLY A 778 -33.58 -2.53 -8.83
C GLY A 778 -34.24 -2.80 -7.47
N ASN A 779 -35.14 -1.92 -7.06
CA ASN A 779 -35.88 -2.05 -5.80
C ASN A 779 -36.68 -3.36 -5.73
N GLU A 780 -37.36 -3.74 -6.82
CA GLU A 780 -38.11 -5.00 -6.87
C GLU A 780 -37.19 -6.23 -6.80
N ARG A 781 -36.02 -6.19 -7.45
CA ARG A 781 -35.06 -7.29 -7.44
C ARG A 781 -34.43 -7.46 -6.09
N GLU A 782 -34.14 -6.36 -5.40
CA GLU A 782 -33.65 -6.42 -4.04
C GLU A 782 -34.69 -7.09 -3.11
N ASN A 783 -35.94 -6.64 -3.14
CA ASN A 783 -37.01 -7.25 -2.36
C ASN A 783 -37.30 -8.74 -2.69
N GLN A 784 -36.96 -9.20 -3.90
CA GLN A 784 -37.27 -10.57 -4.37
C GLN A 784 -36.08 -11.53 -4.29
N GLN A 785 -34.86 -11.01 -4.40
CA GLN A 785 -33.64 -11.79 -4.68
C GLN A 785 -32.42 -11.28 -3.91
N GLY A 786 -32.54 -10.13 -3.24
CA GLY A 786 -31.53 -9.63 -2.31
C GLY A 786 -31.44 -10.50 -1.06
N VAL A 787 -30.44 -10.21 -0.25
CA VAL A 787 -30.22 -10.85 1.04
C VAL A 787 -30.91 -10.04 2.14
N ASP A 788 -31.46 -10.73 3.14
CA ASP A 788 -32.21 -10.08 4.22
C ASP A 788 -31.31 -9.11 5.00
N PRO A 789 -31.86 -8.01 5.55
CA PRO A 789 -31.10 -7.06 6.37
C PRO A 789 -30.66 -7.72 7.68
N GLU A 790 -29.37 -7.58 8.02
CA GLU A 790 -28.80 -8.15 9.22
C GLU A 790 -28.90 -7.15 10.39
N ALA A 791 -29.86 -7.41 11.29
CA ALA A 791 -30.08 -6.61 12.49
C ALA A 791 -29.18 -7.08 13.65
N GLY A 792 -28.48 -6.14 14.29
CA GLY A 792 -27.60 -6.37 15.44
C GLY A 792 -28.11 -5.78 16.75
#